data_AF-A0A3D4PTB0-F1
#
_entry.id   AF-A0A3D4PTB0-F1
#
_cell.length_a   1.000
_cell.length_b   1.000
_cell.length_c   1.000
_cell.angle_alpha   90.00
_cell.angle_beta   90.00
_cell.angle_gamma   90.00
#
_symmetry.space_group_name_H-M   'P 1'
#
loop_
_entity.id
_entity.type
_entity.pdbx_description
1 polymer ?
#
loop_
_entity_poly.entity_id
_entity_poly.type
_entity_poly.pdbx_seq_one_letter_code
_entity_poly.pdbx_strand_id
1 'polypeptide(L)'
;MSTLLSSLGRWSFRHPWRVLVAWLIILAAAGGGALTLNQGTDNSFSIPGTESQDGLEQLSRSFPQVSGTNAQFIVVAADGDKITDDDYREPIEDAVDELADLDDVLAVTSPYDEMIEGMINDGKTAAIVQLQFDGQATDVSEETKDSLTAAVDQLGAELPADSQTKLGGDLFAISIPGVTLTEAVGLIIALLVLVVTFRSFVIAGLPLLTAMLGVGISMAGIFAATAFASVSSTTPLLALMLGLAVGIDYALFIMARHQDQVRDGVAPEESAARAVGTAGSAVVFAGITVLIALIGLGFAGIPFLTTMGIAASVAVAFAVLIAVTLTPAVLGFLKGRIVGRPKKVREPKKGRGPSRGFSDRWVGGVTKHPVLTSLAVIIGLGVVAVPALSLNLALPNAGVLAPDDEARQSYDLVADEFGPGFNGPLVLTGTIVTSTDPLVLMEDLGDAVAELDGVKEVALATPNETADTGIVQVIPTTAPDDPATSDLVRELRSHHDEWLDEFGIDVKVTGFTAVAIDISDQLGGALLPFGIFVIGLSLILLTIVFRSLWVPITAALGYLLSIIAAFGIVGAVFEWGWLADVLHVAKVGPIISFMPIILMGVLFGLAMDYQVFLVSRMREDFVHDAASKSPNRAERRAAALRAVRSGFTGSAKVVTAAGLIMFAVFVAFVPEGDSSLKPIALGLAAGIAIDAFLVRMTLIPALMAILGERAWEIPRWLEKILPSVDIEGEAVERERLLEAWPGDGSIIAADDLVLSADAPVLDAVSLRVAPGSALVATGRDSRARRALALAIAGRLTPDAGKLRVTGHLLPGRAAWVRGHVGVVLVDDADAALTDLREALRGSSTLVVIDGIDRFTGGQRDQATAMLQDAASSRSLSVFATASDASLARIILAEAAWPAAHTLDLSAAAPAAPTTHRNDTEVTA
;
A
#
# COMPACT_ATOMS: atom_id res chain seq x y z
N MET A 1 1.45 -21.59 2.04
CA MET A 1 2.05 -20.33 2.54
C MET A 1 2.27 -20.41 4.05
N SER A 2 1.21 -20.64 4.83
CA SER A 2 1.22 -20.84 6.28
C SER A 2 2.33 -21.77 6.82
N THR A 3 2.55 -22.94 6.19
CA THR A 3 3.61 -23.91 6.59
C THR A 3 5.04 -23.39 6.40
N LEU A 4 5.29 -22.63 5.32
CA LEU A 4 6.58 -21.97 5.07
C LEU A 4 6.82 -20.87 6.09
N LEU A 5 5.83 -20.01 6.31
CA LEU A 5 5.89 -18.94 7.31
C LEU A 5 6.08 -19.48 8.72
N SER A 6 5.45 -20.61 9.06
CA SER A 6 5.67 -21.28 10.34
C SER A 6 7.12 -21.76 10.49
N SER A 7 7.71 -22.34 9.45
CA SER A 7 9.11 -22.75 9.45
C SER A 7 10.08 -21.56 9.54
N LEU A 8 9.76 -20.45 8.86
CA LEU A 8 10.51 -19.21 8.92
C LEU A 8 10.47 -18.61 10.34
N GLY A 9 9.28 -18.53 10.95
CA GLY A 9 9.11 -18.07 12.32
C GLY A 9 9.90 -18.90 13.33
N ARG A 10 9.90 -20.24 13.17
CA ARG A 10 10.70 -21.14 14.01
C ARG A 10 12.20 -20.91 13.81
N TRP A 11 12.65 -20.74 12.57
CA TRP A 11 14.06 -20.49 12.26
C TRP A 11 14.55 -19.15 12.83
N SER A 12 13.76 -18.08 12.65
CA SER A 12 14.06 -16.74 13.17
C SER A 12 14.12 -16.72 14.69
N PHE A 13 13.20 -17.42 15.36
CA PHE A 13 13.20 -17.56 16.82
C PHE A 13 14.45 -18.27 17.35
N ARG A 14 14.94 -19.30 16.64
CA ARG A 14 16.16 -20.05 17.02
C ARG A 14 17.46 -19.30 16.74
N HIS A 15 17.49 -18.42 15.73
CA HIS A 15 18.70 -17.72 15.29
C HIS A 15 18.55 -16.19 15.37
N PRO A 16 18.18 -15.63 16.53
CA PRO A 16 17.76 -14.23 16.62
C PRO A 16 18.91 -13.27 16.28
N TRP A 17 20.16 -13.63 16.59
CA TRP A 17 21.34 -12.83 16.25
C TRP A 17 21.61 -12.80 14.74
N ARG A 18 21.40 -13.91 14.02
CA ARG A 18 21.63 -13.95 12.57
C ARG A 18 20.64 -13.05 11.84
N VAL A 19 19.38 -13.06 12.27
CA VAL A 19 18.34 -12.20 11.71
C VAL A 19 18.61 -10.74 12.01
N LEU A 20 18.93 -10.40 13.26
CA LEU A 20 19.23 -9.03 13.66
C LEU A 20 20.43 -8.48 12.89
N VAL A 21 21.54 -9.23 12.82
CA VAL A 21 22.75 -8.80 12.08
C VAL A 21 22.46 -8.66 10.59
N ALA A 22 21.68 -9.55 9.98
CA ALA A 22 21.30 -9.41 8.58
C ALA A 22 20.54 -8.09 8.32
N TRP A 23 19.58 -7.74 9.18
CA TRP A 23 18.85 -6.48 9.05
C TRP A 23 19.71 -5.25 9.33
N LEU A 24 20.65 -5.32 10.28
CA LEU A 24 21.62 -4.24 10.51
C LEU A 24 22.58 -4.06 9.33
N ILE A 25 22.98 -5.14 8.66
CA ILE A 25 23.76 -5.07 7.42
C ILE A 25 22.95 -4.43 6.30
N ILE A 26 21.66 -4.79 6.16
CA ILE A 26 20.77 -4.16 5.18
C ILE A 26 20.64 -2.66 5.48
N LEU A 27 20.44 -2.26 6.74
CA LEU A 27 20.41 -0.86 7.13
C LEU A 27 21.73 -0.15 6.81
N ALA A 28 22.87 -0.76 7.13
CA ALA A 28 24.17 -0.17 6.84
C ALA A 28 24.43 -0.04 5.33
N ALA A 29 23.98 -1.02 4.53
CA ALA A 29 24.08 -0.97 3.08
C ALA A 29 23.15 0.09 2.48
N ALA A 30 21.91 0.18 2.95
CA ALA A 30 20.95 1.21 2.53
C ALA A 30 21.44 2.61 2.93
N GLY A 31 21.92 2.78 4.16
CA GLY A 31 22.50 4.03 4.65
C GLY A 31 23.77 4.42 3.91
N GLY A 32 24.65 3.45 3.60
CA GLY A 32 25.81 3.67 2.74
C GLY A 32 25.42 4.12 1.34
N GLY A 33 24.37 3.52 0.75
CA GLY A 33 23.80 3.95 -0.52
C GLY A 33 23.21 5.36 -0.46
N ALA A 34 22.46 5.68 0.59
CA ALA A 34 21.93 7.03 0.79
C ALA A 34 23.05 8.06 0.88
N LEU A 35 24.11 7.78 1.64
CA LEU A 35 25.24 8.71 1.79
C LEU A 35 26.04 8.93 0.48
N THR A 36 26.01 8.00 -0.46
CA THR A 36 26.79 8.09 -1.72
C THR A 36 25.95 8.46 -2.94
N LEU A 37 24.64 8.21 -2.91
CA LEU A 37 23.72 8.38 -4.05
C LEU A 37 22.62 9.42 -3.80
N ASN A 38 22.58 10.06 -2.62
CA ASN A 38 21.60 11.12 -2.37
C ASN A 38 21.89 12.33 -3.27
N GLN A 39 20.93 12.66 -4.12
CA GLN A 39 20.93 13.80 -5.03
C GLN A 39 19.91 14.88 -4.60
N GLY A 40 19.24 14.69 -3.46
CA GLY A 40 18.15 15.55 -3.02
C GLY A 40 16.78 15.10 -3.53
N THR A 41 15.73 15.74 -3.00
CA THR A 41 14.34 15.55 -3.44
C THR A 41 13.94 16.63 -4.44
N ASP A 42 13.07 16.28 -5.37
CA ASP A 42 12.59 17.14 -6.46
C ASP A 42 11.09 17.39 -6.28
N ASN A 43 10.71 18.66 -6.11
CA ASN A 43 9.33 19.08 -5.89
C ASN A 43 8.63 19.62 -7.14
N SER A 44 9.21 19.45 -8.34
CA SER A 44 8.50 19.77 -9.56
C SER A 44 7.35 18.79 -9.78
N PHE A 45 6.14 19.36 -9.93
CA PHE A 45 5.01 18.62 -10.45
C PHE A 45 4.98 18.84 -11.96
N SER A 46 5.36 17.83 -12.73
CA SER A 46 5.21 17.83 -14.19
C SER A 46 4.31 16.67 -14.62
N ILE A 47 3.46 16.94 -15.61
CA ILE A 47 2.72 15.88 -16.30
C ILE A 47 2.97 16.00 -17.80
N PRO A 48 3.83 15.11 -18.36
CA PRO A 48 4.13 15.11 -19.78
C PRO A 48 2.88 14.96 -20.65
N GLY A 49 2.81 15.74 -21.74
CA GLY A 49 1.71 15.71 -22.70
C GLY A 49 0.50 16.57 -22.32
N THR A 50 0.64 17.46 -21.34
CA THR A 50 -0.31 18.55 -21.08
C THR A 50 0.07 19.79 -21.87
N GLU A 51 -0.92 20.59 -22.27
CA GLU A 51 -0.69 21.81 -23.07
C GLU A 51 0.19 22.81 -22.32
N SER A 52 -0.05 23.00 -21.01
CA SER A 52 0.74 23.91 -20.19
C SER A 52 2.20 23.46 -20.08
N GLN A 53 2.46 22.15 -19.96
CA GLN A 53 3.82 21.62 -19.90
C GLN A 53 4.54 21.76 -21.25
N ASP A 54 3.85 21.50 -22.36
CA ASP A 54 4.39 21.66 -23.71
C ASP A 54 4.72 23.13 -24.00
N GLY A 55 3.86 24.06 -23.55
CA GLY A 55 4.11 25.51 -23.61
C GLY A 55 5.31 25.93 -22.75
N LEU A 56 5.43 25.37 -21.53
CA LEU A 56 6.55 25.67 -20.64
C LEU A 56 7.89 25.15 -21.19
N GLU A 57 7.90 23.94 -21.78
CA GLU A 57 9.08 23.40 -22.47
C GLU A 57 9.46 24.19 -23.73
N GLN A 58 8.48 24.80 -24.40
CA GLN A 58 8.73 25.69 -25.53
C GLN A 58 9.36 27.00 -25.05
N LEU A 59 8.80 27.61 -24.00
CA LEU A 59 9.37 28.79 -23.36
C LEU A 59 10.79 28.52 -22.85
N SER A 60 11.05 27.37 -22.24
CA SER A 60 12.38 27.04 -21.74
C SER A 60 13.46 26.91 -22.83
N ARG A 61 13.05 26.68 -24.09
CA ARG A 61 13.97 26.60 -25.23
C ARG A 61 14.13 27.94 -25.95
N SER A 62 13.07 28.72 -26.06
CA SER A 62 13.02 29.95 -26.88
C SER A 62 13.01 31.26 -26.08
N PHE A 63 12.67 31.20 -24.80
CA PHE A 63 12.53 32.33 -23.88
C PHE A 63 12.82 31.94 -22.41
N PRO A 64 14.04 31.43 -22.10
CA PRO A 64 14.36 30.89 -20.78
C PRO A 64 14.14 31.90 -19.64
N GLN A 65 14.21 33.20 -19.93
CA GLN A 65 13.98 34.31 -19.00
C GLN A 65 12.55 34.37 -18.42
N VAL A 66 11.59 33.57 -18.92
CA VAL A 66 10.19 33.54 -18.42
C VAL A 66 9.76 32.13 -17.99
N SER A 67 10.64 31.13 -18.10
CA SER A 67 10.28 29.71 -17.91
C SER A 67 10.83 29.05 -16.64
N GLY A 68 11.75 29.70 -15.92
CA GLY A 68 12.41 29.12 -14.75
C GLY A 68 11.65 29.35 -13.44
N THR A 69 12.28 29.01 -12.31
CA THR A 69 11.74 29.39 -10.99
C THR A 69 11.95 30.88 -10.73
N ASN A 70 10.90 31.57 -10.29
CA ASN A 70 11.03 32.95 -9.83
C ASN A 70 11.20 33.04 -8.30
N ALA A 71 11.89 34.08 -7.86
CA ALA A 71 11.68 34.68 -6.56
C ALA A 71 11.20 36.11 -6.78
N GLN A 72 10.54 36.69 -5.79
CA GLN A 72 10.17 38.10 -5.85
C GLN A 72 10.21 38.70 -4.46
N PHE A 73 10.44 40.00 -4.37
CA PHE A 73 10.18 40.73 -3.14
C PHE A 73 9.30 41.94 -3.43
N ILE A 74 8.44 42.26 -2.48
CA ILE A 74 7.57 43.43 -2.53
C ILE A 74 8.07 44.46 -1.53
N VAL A 75 8.10 45.72 -1.97
CA VAL A 75 8.36 46.89 -1.13
C VAL A 75 7.11 47.74 -1.07
N VAL A 76 6.63 48.03 0.12
CA VAL A 76 5.52 48.95 0.39
C VAL A 76 6.07 50.15 1.14
N ALA A 77 5.87 51.34 0.57
CA ALA A 77 6.28 52.61 1.13
C ALA A 77 5.50 52.93 2.41
N ALA A 78 6.10 53.74 3.29
CA ALA A 78 5.42 54.22 4.49
C ALA A 78 4.18 55.08 4.15
N ASP A 79 3.24 55.17 5.10
CA ASP A 79 1.98 55.90 4.92
C ASP A 79 2.23 57.36 4.48
N GLY A 80 1.89 57.66 3.22
CA GLY A 80 1.98 59.01 2.64
C GLY A 80 3.20 59.25 1.74
N ASP A 81 4.16 58.33 1.73
CA ASP A 81 5.30 58.33 0.82
C ASP A 81 4.95 57.66 -0.51
N LYS A 82 5.83 57.81 -1.51
CA LYS A 82 5.71 57.07 -2.77
C LYS A 82 6.95 56.26 -3.03
N ILE A 83 6.76 55.07 -3.59
CA ILE A 83 7.88 54.20 -3.98
C ILE A 83 8.75 54.84 -5.07
N THR A 84 8.21 55.81 -5.80
CA THR A 84 8.95 56.58 -6.82
C THR A 84 9.82 57.70 -6.25
N ASP A 85 9.78 57.94 -4.94
CA ASP A 85 10.63 58.96 -4.30
C ASP A 85 12.08 58.44 -4.19
N ASP A 86 13.06 59.35 -4.23
CA ASP A 86 14.49 58.99 -4.28
C ASP A 86 14.92 58.11 -3.09
N ASP A 87 14.33 58.33 -1.90
CA ASP A 87 14.58 57.57 -0.68
C ASP A 87 14.18 56.08 -0.78
N TYR A 88 13.37 55.70 -1.76
CA TYR A 88 12.99 54.31 -2.06
C TYR A 88 13.59 53.82 -3.37
N ARG A 89 13.63 54.67 -4.40
CA ARG A 89 14.10 54.30 -5.74
C ARG A 89 15.57 53.92 -5.75
N GLU A 90 16.45 54.73 -5.16
CA GLU A 90 17.90 54.49 -5.19
C GLU A 90 18.28 53.19 -4.47
N PRO A 91 17.79 52.91 -3.24
CA PRO A 91 18.05 51.63 -2.57
C PRO A 91 17.50 50.40 -3.33
N ILE A 92 16.32 50.52 -3.97
CA ILE A 92 15.74 49.39 -4.73
C ILE A 92 16.59 49.08 -5.97
N GLU A 93 17.05 50.10 -6.71
CA GLU A 93 17.92 49.89 -7.88
C GLU A 93 19.30 49.35 -7.46
N ASP A 94 19.87 49.84 -6.36
CA ASP A 94 21.12 49.31 -5.81
C ASP A 94 20.98 47.81 -5.44
N ALA A 95 19.84 47.43 -4.84
CA ALA A 95 19.54 46.03 -4.53
C ALA A 95 19.33 45.19 -5.81
N VAL A 96 18.69 45.75 -6.85
CA VAL A 96 18.54 45.08 -8.16
C VAL A 96 19.91 44.79 -8.78
N ASP A 97 20.82 45.75 -8.76
CA ASP A 97 22.18 45.59 -9.28
C ASP A 97 22.97 44.53 -8.48
N GLU A 98 22.89 44.54 -7.15
CA GLU A 98 23.54 43.53 -6.30
C GLU A 98 22.99 42.12 -6.57
N LEU A 99 21.67 41.99 -6.73
CA LEU A 99 21.01 40.72 -6.97
C LEU A 99 21.26 40.18 -8.38
N ALA A 100 21.45 41.06 -9.37
CA ALA A 100 21.78 40.69 -10.74
C ALA A 100 23.21 40.11 -10.88
N ASP A 101 24.11 40.44 -9.94
CA ASP A 101 25.48 39.93 -9.89
C ASP A 101 25.61 38.54 -9.24
N LEU A 102 24.50 37.95 -8.72
CA LEU A 102 24.50 36.60 -8.15
C LEU A 102 24.62 35.52 -9.24
N ASP A 103 25.52 34.55 -9.02
CA ASP A 103 25.91 33.53 -10.02
C ASP A 103 24.73 32.69 -10.57
N ASP A 104 23.65 32.50 -9.79
CA ASP A 104 22.49 31.67 -10.17
C ASP A 104 21.30 32.46 -10.75
N VAL A 105 21.38 33.81 -10.78
CA VAL A 105 20.29 34.67 -11.24
C VAL A 105 20.42 34.92 -12.74
N LEU A 106 19.39 34.53 -13.51
CA LEU A 106 19.35 34.74 -14.96
C LEU A 106 18.95 36.16 -15.35
N ALA A 107 18.01 36.73 -14.61
CA ALA A 107 17.48 38.07 -14.84
C ALA A 107 16.89 38.62 -13.54
N VAL A 108 17.05 39.92 -13.33
CA VAL A 108 16.31 40.69 -12.33
C VAL A 108 15.53 41.76 -13.06
N THR A 109 14.24 41.83 -12.77
CA THR A 109 13.33 42.81 -13.36
C THR A 109 13.15 43.97 -12.39
N SER A 110 13.69 45.14 -12.77
CA SER A 110 13.49 46.38 -12.02
C SER A 110 12.06 46.88 -12.18
N PRO A 111 11.41 47.37 -11.11
CA PRO A 111 10.07 47.93 -11.17
C PRO A 111 10.02 49.28 -11.90
N TYR A 112 11.17 49.89 -12.17
CA TYR A 112 11.28 51.19 -12.84
C TYR A 112 11.69 51.09 -14.32
N ASP A 113 11.78 49.87 -14.87
CA ASP A 113 12.03 49.66 -16.29
C ASP A 113 10.89 50.25 -17.13
N GLU A 114 11.21 51.13 -18.08
CA GLU A 114 10.22 51.78 -18.95
C GLU A 114 9.52 50.81 -19.91
N MET A 115 10.07 49.61 -20.09
CA MET A 115 9.54 48.57 -20.98
C MET A 115 8.56 47.61 -20.28
N ILE A 116 8.38 47.73 -18.96
CA ILE A 116 7.61 46.79 -18.16
C ILE A 116 6.57 47.56 -17.34
N GLU A 117 5.29 47.31 -17.62
CA GLU A 117 4.17 47.89 -16.89
C GLU A 117 3.70 46.94 -15.76
N GLY A 118 2.97 47.47 -14.78
CA GLY A 118 2.36 46.65 -13.71
C GLY A 118 3.25 46.28 -12.52
N MET A 119 4.55 46.63 -12.53
CA MET A 119 5.46 46.37 -11.39
C MET A 119 5.38 47.42 -10.27
N ILE A 120 4.70 48.54 -10.52
CA ILE A 120 4.34 49.57 -9.54
C ILE A 120 2.83 49.70 -9.54
N ASN A 121 2.21 49.70 -8.36
CA ASN A 121 0.77 49.81 -8.28
C ASN A 121 0.25 51.20 -8.69
N ASP A 122 -1.04 51.31 -9.02
CA ASP A 122 -1.68 52.57 -9.45
C ASP A 122 -1.48 53.73 -8.44
N GLY A 123 -1.44 53.39 -7.14
CA GLY A 123 -1.24 54.33 -6.04
C GLY A 123 0.19 54.84 -5.90
N LYS A 124 1.17 54.18 -6.55
CA LYS A 124 2.63 54.37 -6.36
C LYS A 124 3.09 54.16 -4.92
N THR A 125 2.40 53.31 -4.18
CA THR A 125 2.69 52.95 -2.78
C THR A 125 3.48 51.66 -2.68
N ALA A 126 3.46 50.80 -3.69
CA ALA A 126 4.17 49.53 -3.68
C ALA A 126 4.86 49.23 -5.01
N ALA A 127 5.97 48.50 -4.93
CA ALA A 127 6.70 47.97 -6.07
C ALA A 127 7.08 46.50 -5.87
N ILE A 128 7.09 45.73 -6.95
CA ILE A 128 7.54 44.33 -6.97
C ILE A 128 8.83 44.24 -7.78
N VAL A 129 9.82 43.56 -7.23
CA VAL A 129 11.04 43.16 -7.94
C VAL A 129 11.00 41.66 -8.16
N GLN A 130 11.17 41.22 -9.40
CA GLN A 130 11.18 39.80 -9.77
C GLN A 130 12.58 39.33 -10.11
N LEU A 131 12.95 38.16 -9.63
CA LEU A 131 14.21 37.49 -9.92
C LEU A 131 13.91 36.16 -10.59
N GLN A 132 14.60 35.88 -11.68
CA GLN A 132 14.47 34.65 -12.43
C GLN A 132 15.72 33.80 -12.25
N PHE A 133 15.55 32.53 -11.88
CA PHE A 133 16.64 31.56 -11.73
C PHE A 133 16.61 30.53 -12.86
N ASP A 134 17.77 29.96 -13.18
CA ASP A 134 17.86 28.79 -14.05
C ASP A 134 17.42 27.54 -13.28
N GLY A 135 16.68 26.66 -13.95
CA GLY A 135 16.18 25.43 -13.34
C GLY A 135 15.08 25.64 -12.28
N GLN A 136 15.04 24.73 -11.30
CA GLN A 136 13.99 24.60 -10.31
C GLN A 136 14.35 25.20 -8.94
N ALA A 137 13.34 25.41 -8.09
CA ALA A 137 13.53 25.88 -6.71
C ALA A 137 14.47 25.01 -5.85
N THR A 138 14.67 23.74 -6.22
CA THR A 138 15.60 22.80 -5.56
C THR A 138 17.01 22.82 -6.14
N ASP A 139 17.20 23.38 -7.34
CA ASP A 139 18.51 23.52 -7.98
C ASP A 139 19.25 24.76 -7.43
N VAL A 140 18.51 25.78 -6.98
CA VAL A 140 19.04 26.97 -6.33
C VAL A 140 19.63 26.62 -4.96
N SER A 141 20.90 26.97 -4.74
CA SER A 141 21.63 26.63 -3.53
C SER A 141 21.08 27.32 -2.27
N GLU A 142 21.23 26.72 -1.09
CA GLU A 142 20.88 27.39 0.18
C GLU A 142 21.71 28.67 0.38
N GLU A 143 22.96 28.70 -0.08
CA GLU A 143 23.83 29.89 0.00
C GLU A 143 23.25 31.06 -0.83
N THR A 144 22.69 30.77 -2.00
CA THR A 144 22.02 31.76 -2.85
C THR A 144 20.74 32.27 -2.19
N LYS A 145 19.95 31.39 -1.56
CA LYS A 145 18.73 31.78 -0.82
C LYS A 145 19.06 32.64 0.40
N ASP A 146 20.10 32.29 1.15
CA ASP A 146 20.58 33.07 2.29
C ASP A 146 21.10 34.44 1.85
N SER A 147 21.83 34.49 0.72
CA SER A 147 22.33 35.74 0.15
C SER A 147 21.20 36.66 -0.32
N LEU A 148 20.19 36.10 -0.99
CA LEU A 148 18.98 36.83 -1.39
C LEU A 148 18.22 37.37 -0.17
N THR A 149 18.06 36.54 0.87
CA THR A 149 17.41 36.97 2.12
C THR A 149 18.19 38.10 2.78
N ALA A 150 19.53 37.98 2.85
CA ALA A 150 20.39 39.00 3.43
C ALA A 150 20.34 40.34 2.67
N ALA A 151 20.33 40.31 1.34
CA ALA A 151 20.23 41.51 0.50
C ALA A 151 18.88 42.22 0.71
N VAL A 152 17.78 41.47 0.75
CA VAL A 152 16.43 42.02 0.97
C VAL A 152 16.26 42.54 2.40
N ASP A 153 16.82 41.86 3.40
CA ASP A 153 16.88 42.35 4.78
C ASP A 153 17.69 43.64 4.91
N GLN A 154 18.81 43.74 4.19
CA GLN A 154 19.64 44.95 4.14
C GLN A 154 18.87 46.10 3.50
N LEU A 155 18.23 45.87 2.36
CA LEU A 155 17.34 46.85 1.72
C LEU A 155 16.28 47.34 2.71
N GLY A 156 15.60 46.42 3.40
CA GLY A 156 14.60 46.78 4.43
C GLY A 156 15.16 47.64 5.58
N ALA A 157 16.46 47.53 5.88
CA ALA A 157 17.12 48.36 6.89
C ALA A 157 17.55 49.75 6.39
N GLU A 158 17.72 49.92 5.08
CA GLU A 158 18.09 51.18 4.42
C GLU A 158 16.85 52.05 4.10
N LEU A 159 15.70 51.42 3.91
CA LEU A 159 14.44 52.10 3.63
C LEU A 159 13.89 52.91 4.82
N PRO A 160 13.02 53.91 4.58
CA PRO A 160 12.40 54.71 5.63
C PRO A 160 11.65 53.89 6.69
N ALA A 161 11.61 54.40 7.92
CA ALA A 161 10.88 53.75 9.01
C ALA A 161 9.40 53.57 8.65
N ASP A 162 8.83 52.42 9.01
CA ASP A 162 7.46 51.97 8.69
C ASP A 162 7.24 51.47 7.25
N SER A 163 8.28 51.40 6.40
CA SER A 163 8.21 50.66 5.13
C SER A 163 8.19 49.14 5.37
N GLN A 164 7.58 48.38 4.46
CA GLN A 164 7.56 46.92 4.51
C GLN A 164 8.27 46.33 3.30
N THR A 165 9.22 45.42 3.56
CA THR A 165 9.89 44.62 2.54
C THR A 165 9.67 43.16 2.88
N LYS A 166 9.19 42.37 1.90
CA LYS A 166 8.93 40.94 2.10
C LYS A 166 9.33 40.10 0.89
N LEU A 167 10.17 39.12 1.16
CA LEU A 167 10.61 38.11 0.19
C LEU A 167 9.55 37.01 0.01
N GLY A 168 9.40 36.55 -1.23
CA GLY A 168 8.44 35.54 -1.62
C GLY A 168 8.73 35.00 -3.03
N GLY A 169 7.68 34.57 -3.72
CA GLY A 169 7.79 33.87 -5.01
C GLY A 169 7.92 32.36 -4.86
N ASP A 170 7.98 31.67 -6.00
CA ASP A 170 7.92 30.20 -6.06
C ASP A 170 9.09 29.54 -5.32
N LEU A 171 10.26 30.20 -5.31
CA LEU A 171 11.47 29.74 -4.62
C LEU A 171 11.29 29.53 -3.11
N PHE A 172 10.43 30.35 -2.48
CA PHE A 172 10.17 30.37 -1.04
C PHE A 172 8.79 29.79 -0.67
N ALA A 173 7.90 29.61 -1.66
CA ALA A 173 6.59 29.00 -1.44
C ALA A 173 6.65 27.51 -1.05
N ILE A 174 7.76 26.83 -1.34
CA ILE A 174 7.96 25.40 -1.04
C ILE A 174 8.98 25.22 0.08
N SER A 175 8.50 25.02 1.31
CA SER A 175 9.37 24.66 2.44
C SER A 175 9.75 23.18 2.41
N ILE A 176 11.02 22.85 2.71
CA ILE A 176 11.48 21.46 2.84
C ILE A 176 11.14 21.01 4.28
N PRO A 177 10.25 20.02 4.47
CA PRO A 177 9.84 19.65 5.81
C PRO A 177 10.96 18.89 6.55
N GLY A 178 11.30 19.33 7.76
CA GLY A 178 12.16 18.60 8.69
C GLY A 178 11.38 17.63 9.57
N VAL A 179 12.06 16.61 10.12
CA VAL A 179 11.50 15.73 11.16
C VAL A 179 11.27 16.56 12.42
N THR A 180 10.01 16.72 12.82
CA THR A 180 9.64 17.61 13.93
C THR A 180 9.53 16.89 15.27
N LEU A 181 9.52 17.67 16.37
CA LEU A 181 9.41 17.15 17.73
C LEU A 181 8.02 16.52 18.00
N THR A 182 6.99 16.87 17.23
CA THR A 182 5.64 16.27 17.38
C THR A 182 5.52 14.84 16.89
N GLU A 183 6.36 14.39 15.95
CA GLU A 183 6.39 12.97 15.58
C GLU A 183 6.70 12.09 16.80
N ALA A 184 7.57 12.57 17.69
CA ALA A 184 7.88 11.90 18.95
C ALA A 184 6.66 11.81 19.87
N VAL A 185 5.73 12.77 19.83
CA VAL A 185 4.49 12.74 20.61
C VAL A 185 3.59 11.60 20.12
N GLY A 186 3.43 11.44 18.81
CA GLY A 186 2.70 10.30 18.22
C GLY A 186 3.27 8.96 18.65
N LEU A 187 4.60 8.85 18.61
CA LEU A 187 5.34 7.69 19.06
C LEU A 187 5.12 7.39 20.56
N ILE A 188 5.11 8.43 21.41
CA ILE A 188 4.83 8.31 22.84
C ILE A 188 3.39 7.82 23.07
N ILE A 189 2.40 8.35 22.35
CA ILE A 189 1.01 7.91 22.47
C ILE A 189 0.88 6.45 22.01
N ALA A 190 1.48 6.09 20.88
CA ALA A 190 1.53 4.70 20.41
C ALA A 190 2.16 3.77 21.47
N LEU A 191 3.27 4.18 22.08
CA LEU A 191 3.91 3.46 23.18
C LEU A 191 2.96 3.30 24.38
N LEU A 192 2.24 4.34 24.79
CA LEU A 192 1.27 4.27 25.89
C LEU A 192 0.15 3.25 25.59
N VAL A 193 -0.40 3.26 24.37
CA VAL A 193 -1.43 2.29 23.97
C VAL A 193 -0.88 0.86 23.95
N LEU A 194 0.35 0.67 23.46
CA LEU A 194 1.04 -0.62 23.47
C LEU A 194 1.32 -1.12 24.91
N VAL A 195 1.72 -0.22 25.82
CA VAL A 195 1.93 -0.52 27.24
C VAL A 195 0.63 -1.00 27.88
N VAL A 196 -0.50 -0.35 27.60
CA VAL A 196 -1.82 -0.77 28.08
C VAL A 196 -2.21 -2.13 27.49
N THR A 197 -1.92 -2.36 26.22
CA THR A 197 -2.29 -3.58 25.48
C THR A 197 -1.54 -4.80 25.99
N PHE A 198 -0.21 -4.72 26.07
CA PHE A 198 0.70 -5.79 26.48
C PHE A 198 0.91 -5.88 28.00
N ARG A 199 0.54 -4.83 28.74
CA ARG A 199 0.73 -4.70 30.21
C ARG A 199 2.21 -4.83 30.62
N SER A 200 3.12 -4.41 29.75
CA SER A 200 4.57 -4.48 29.94
C SER A 200 5.26 -3.44 29.08
N PHE A 201 6.13 -2.64 29.70
CA PHE A 201 6.87 -1.58 29.01
C PHE A 201 7.88 -2.14 28.00
N VAL A 202 8.64 -3.15 28.40
CA VAL A 202 9.67 -3.77 27.53
C VAL A 202 9.04 -4.41 26.30
N ILE A 203 7.89 -5.09 26.46
CA ILE A 203 7.21 -5.74 25.33
C ILE A 203 6.60 -4.69 24.39
N ALA A 204 6.06 -3.61 24.95
CA ALA A 204 5.48 -2.52 24.19
C ALA A 204 6.52 -1.74 23.35
N GLY A 205 7.77 -1.65 23.80
CA GLY A 205 8.83 -1.00 23.02
C GLY A 205 9.30 -1.80 21.81
N LEU A 206 9.06 -3.12 21.75
CA LEU A 206 9.54 -3.96 20.65
C LEU A 206 8.89 -3.67 19.30
N PRO A 207 7.53 -3.60 19.16
CA PRO A 207 6.89 -3.22 17.91
C PRO A 207 7.42 -1.89 17.37
N LEU A 208 7.66 -0.94 18.27
CA LEU A 208 8.18 0.38 17.98
C LEU A 208 9.59 0.32 17.39
N LEU A 209 10.51 -0.39 18.07
CA LEU A 209 11.89 -0.55 17.62
C LEU A 209 11.97 -1.24 16.26
N THR A 210 11.16 -2.27 16.02
CA THR A 210 11.13 -2.96 14.72
C THR A 210 10.57 -2.07 13.61
N ALA A 211 9.54 -1.27 13.91
CA ALA A 211 8.97 -0.34 12.96
C ALA A 211 9.96 0.77 12.58
N MET A 212 10.65 1.35 13.58
CA MET A 212 11.69 2.36 13.35
C MET A 212 12.84 1.84 12.48
N LEU A 213 13.25 0.57 12.67
CA LEU A 213 14.26 -0.04 11.81
C LEU A 213 13.78 -0.15 10.35
N GLY A 214 12.53 -0.55 10.14
CA GLY A 214 11.93 -0.63 8.81
C GLY A 214 11.82 0.72 8.12
N VAL A 215 11.37 1.74 8.86
CA VAL A 215 11.34 3.13 8.39
C VAL A 215 12.75 3.60 8.03
N GLY A 216 13.75 3.37 8.88
CA GLY A 216 15.13 3.79 8.60
C GLY A 216 15.71 3.16 7.34
N ILE A 217 15.46 1.86 7.11
CA ILE A 217 15.86 1.18 5.88
C ILE A 217 15.14 1.75 4.66
N SER A 218 13.84 2.00 4.79
CA SER A 218 13.01 2.52 3.70
C SER A 218 13.42 3.94 3.32
N MET A 219 13.64 4.80 4.30
CA MET A 219 14.06 6.18 4.10
C MET A 219 15.45 6.26 3.47
N ALA A 220 16.40 5.46 3.95
CA ALA A 220 17.71 5.34 3.31
C ALA A 220 17.60 4.80 1.87
N GLY A 221 16.70 3.84 1.63
CA GLY A 221 16.41 3.35 0.28
C GLY A 221 15.82 4.42 -0.64
N ILE A 222 14.92 5.27 -0.12
CA ILE A 222 14.31 6.38 -0.86
C ILE A 222 15.36 7.43 -1.22
N PHE A 223 16.20 7.85 -0.27
CA PHE A 223 17.30 8.78 -0.54
C PHE A 223 18.38 8.18 -1.45
N ALA A 224 18.59 6.87 -1.44
CA ALA A 224 19.48 6.24 -2.43
C ALA A 224 18.83 6.20 -3.83
N ALA A 225 17.50 6.17 -3.92
CA ALA A 225 16.76 6.10 -5.17
C ALA A 225 16.73 7.44 -5.92
N THR A 226 17.00 8.56 -5.25
CA THR A 226 17.04 9.91 -5.87
C THR A 226 18.09 10.00 -6.99
N ALA A 227 19.14 9.17 -6.95
CA ALA A 227 20.10 9.08 -8.05
C ALA A 227 19.54 8.51 -9.36
N PHE A 228 18.40 7.81 -9.31
CA PHE A 228 17.85 7.08 -10.46
C PHE A 228 16.47 7.61 -10.90
N ALA A 229 15.76 8.30 -10.02
CA ALA A 229 14.44 8.86 -10.29
C ALA A 229 14.20 10.11 -9.44
N SER A 230 13.41 11.05 -9.95
CA SER A 230 12.94 12.19 -9.16
C SER A 230 11.97 11.72 -8.07
N VAL A 231 12.19 12.19 -6.85
CA VAL A 231 11.41 11.84 -5.67
C VAL A 231 10.99 13.12 -4.97
N SER A 232 9.68 13.34 -4.86
CA SER A 232 9.12 14.46 -4.10
C SER A 232 9.45 14.39 -2.62
N SER A 233 9.68 15.55 -2.00
CA SER A 233 9.90 15.71 -0.55
C SER A 233 8.74 15.16 0.32
N THR A 234 7.54 15.05 -0.25
CA THR A 234 6.38 14.44 0.43
C THR A 234 6.50 12.91 0.51
N THR A 235 7.27 12.29 -0.38
CA THR A 235 7.40 10.83 -0.49
C THR A 235 8.06 10.20 0.76
N PRO A 236 9.21 10.69 1.26
CA PRO A 236 9.79 10.20 2.52
C PRO A 236 8.84 10.31 3.72
N LEU A 237 8.09 11.42 3.84
CA LEU A 237 7.14 11.64 4.94
C LEU A 237 5.98 10.64 4.90
N LEU A 238 5.43 10.38 3.72
CA LEU A 238 4.41 9.35 3.55
C LEU A 238 4.96 7.96 3.84
N ALA A 239 6.17 7.64 3.38
CA ALA A 239 6.82 6.37 3.67
C ALA A 239 7.09 6.18 5.17
N LEU A 240 7.49 7.24 5.88
CA LEU A 240 7.65 7.27 7.34
C LEU A 240 6.32 6.99 8.03
N MET A 241 5.28 7.76 7.69
CA MET A 241 3.95 7.67 8.30
C MET A 241 3.32 6.28 8.09
N LEU A 242 3.35 5.77 6.85
CA LEU A 242 2.83 4.45 6.50
C LEU A 242 3.69 3.33 7.08
N GLY A 243 5.00 3.42 6.96
CA GLY A 243 5.94 2.41 7.46
C GLY A 243 5.85 2.24 8.97
N LEU A 244 5.64 3.33 9.71
CA LEU A 244 5.47 3.31 11.15
C LEU A 244 4.10 2.76 11.55
N ALA A 245 3.02 3.23 10.93
CA ALA A 245 1.66 2.74 11.22
C ALA A 245 1.55 1.23 10.95
N VAL A 246 1.93 0.80 9.74
CA VAL A 246 1.86 -0.60 9.30
C VAL A 246 2.83 -1.49 10.07
N GLY A 247 4.07 -1.02 10.24
CA GLY A 247 5.11 -1.77 10.94
C GLY A 247 4.76 -2.07 12.40
N ILE A 248 4.20 -1.07 13.11
CA ILE A 248 3.73 -1.28 14.49
C ILE A 248 2.58 -2.27 14.53
N ASP A 249 1.60 -2.13 13.63
CA ASP A 249 0.39 -2.95 13.65
C ASP A 249 0.68 -4.43 13.35
N TYR A 250 1.49 -4.70 12.31
CA TYR A 250 1.86 -6.06 11.93
C TYR A 250 2.68 -6.76 13.00
N ALA A 251 3.61 -6.03 13.62
CA ALA A 251 4.37 -6.54 14.75
C ALA A 251 3.46 -6.80 15.97
N LEU A 252 2.51 -5.89 16.25
CA LEU A 252 1.51 -6.02 17.31
C LEU A 252 0.66 -7.29 17.15
N PHE A 253 0.13 -7.58 15.96
CA PHE A 253 -0.69 -8.78 15.72
C PHE A 253 0.05 -10.07 15.99
N ILE A 254 1.26 -10.21 15.44
CA ILE A 254 2.09 -11.41 15.63
C ILE A 254 2.45 -11.58 17.11
N MET A 255 2.83 -10.49 17.78
CA MET A 255 3.20 -10.52 19.21
C MET A 255 1.99 -10.78 20.12
N ALA A 256 0.83 -10.20 19.83
CA ALA A 256 -0.39 -10.45 20.61
C ALA A 256 -0.78 -11.93 20.51
N ARG A 257 -0.75 -12.50 19.29
CA ARG A 257 -1.03 -13.92 19.07
C ARG A 257 -0.05 -14.82 19.81
N HIS A 258 1.25 -14.52 19.74
CA HIS A 258 2.28 -15.26 20.46
C HIS A 258 2.09 -15.16 21.98
N GLN A 259 1.79 -13.96 22.51
CA GLN A 259 1.58 -13.75 23.94
C GLN A 259 0.38 -14.55 24.46
N ASP A 260 -0.74 -14.57 23.72
CA ASP A 260 -1.92 -15.33 24.10
C ASP A 260 -1.64 -16.84 24.09
N GLN A 261 -0.94 -17.35 23.06
CA GLN A 261 -0.56 -18.76 22.99
C GLN A 261 0.39 -19.19 24.13
N VAL A 262 1.37 -18.37 24.51
CA VAL A 262 2.26 -18.69 25.63
C VAL A 262 1.50 -18.64 26.97
N ARG A 263 0.52 -17.74 27.11
CA ARG A 263 -0.38 -17.70 28.28
C ARG A 263 -1.23 -18.97 28.41
N ASP A 264 -1.64 -19.53 27.28
CA ASP A 264 -2.39 -20.79 27.22
C ASP A 264 -1.49 -22.04 27.39
N GLY A 265 -0.19 -21.85 27.67
CA GLY A 265 0.75 -22.91 28.00
C GLY A 265 1.53 -23.48 26.81
N VAL A 266 1.42 -22.89 25.61
CA VAL A 266 2.21 -23.31 24.45
C VAL A 266 3.68 -22.92 24.64
N ALA A 267 4.60 -23.84 24.33
CA ALA A 267 6.03 -23.57 24.40
C ALA A 267 6.40 -22.35 23.53
N PRO A 268 7.28 -21.43 23.99
CA PRO A 268 7.56 -20.17 23.27
C PRO A 268 8.01 -20.36 21.82
N GLU A 269 8.88 -21.30 21.55
CA GLU A 269 9.33 -21.57 20.17
C GLU A 269 8.17 -21.99 19.26
N GLU A 270 7.35 -22.90 19.75
CA GLU A 270 6.19 -23.41 19.01
C GLU A 270 5.11 -22.34 18.84
N SER A 271 4.92 -21.51 19.86
CA SER A 271 4.06 -20.33 19.79
C SER A 271 4.54 -19.34 18.73
N ALA A 272 5.84 -19.06 18.63
CA ALA A 272 6.36 -18.17 17.59
C ALA A 272 6.12 -18.75 16.18
N ALA A 273 6.35 -20.04 15.99
CA ALA A 273 6.08 -20.73 14.73
C ALA A 273 4.59 -20.69 14.36
N ARG A 274 3.68 -20.86 15.33
CA ARG A 274 2.23 -20.79 15.10
C ARG A 274 1.75 -19.37 14.83
N ALA A 275 2.26 -18.38 15.57
CA ALA A 275 1.90 -16.98 15.39
C ALA A 275 2.27 -16.50 13.98
N VAL A 276 3.49 -16.78 13.51
CA VAL A 276 3.91 -16.39 12.15
C VAL A 276 3.20 -17.21 11.07
N GLY A 277 2.89 -18.49 11.33
CA GLY A 277 2.14 -19.32 10.38
C GLY A 277 0.65 -18.98 10.23
N THR A 278 0.07 -18.20 11.16
CA THR A 278 -1.36 -17.85 11.19
C THR A 278 -1.59 -16.34 11.12
N ALA A 279 -1.15 -15.58 12.13
CA ALA A 279 -1.22 -14.12 12.10
C ALA A 279 -0.25 -13.55 11.05
N GLY A 280 0.93 -14.16 10.90
CA GLY A 280 1.89 -13.74 9.87
C GLY A 280 1.41 -13.99 8.43
N SER A 281 0.63 -15.04 8.17
CA SER A 281 0.02 -15.23 6.84
C SER A 281 -1.03 -14.17 6.53
N ALA A 282 -1.85 -13.80 7.53
CA ALA A 282 -2.77 -12.68 7.40
C ALA A 282 -2.03 -11.36 7.16
N VAL A 283 -0.93 -11.09 7.90
CA VAL A 283 -0.06 -9.92 7.72
C VAL A 283 0.56 -9.85 6.32
N VAL A 284 1.07 -10.96 5.78
CA VAL A 284 1.63 -10.97 4.41
C VAL A 284 0.56 -10.68 3.37
N PHE A 285 -0.63 -11.25 3.54
CA PHE A 285 -1.74 -11.04 2.62
C PHE A 285 -2.24 -9.58 2.65
N ALA A 286 -2.43 -9.05 3.86
CA ALA A 286 -2.70 -7.65 4.16
C ALA A 286 -1.68 -6.73 3.47
N GLY A 287 -0.39 -6.94 3.76
CA GLY A 287 0.70 -6.19 3.17
C GLY A 287 0.70 -6.23 1.64
N ILE A 288 0.50 -7.40 1.03
CA ILE A 288 0.39 -7.51 -0.44
C ILE A 288 -0.78 -6.66 -0.97
N THR A 289 -1.91 -6.64 -0.27
CA THR A 289 -3.06 -5.82 -0.65
C THR A 289 -2.71 -4.33 -0.62
N VAL A 290 -2.03 -3.86 0.43
CA VAL A 290 -1.52 -2.49 0.54
C VAL A 290 -0.52 -2.19 -0.59
N LEU A 291 0.43 -3.10 -0.85
CA LEU A 291 1.43 -2.95 -1.91
C LEU A 291 0.76 -2.75 -3.28
N ILE A 292 -0.23 -3.58 -3.62
CA ILE A 292 -0.92 -3.47 -4.91
C ILE A 292 -1.73 -2.17 -4.97
N ALA A 293 -2.34 -1.73 -3.87
CA ALA A 293 -3.07 -0.47 -3.83
C ALA A 293 -2.15 0.74 -4.07
N LEU A 294 -0.97 0.75 -3.45
CA LEU A 294 0.03 1.81 -3.58
C LEU A 294 0.73 1.80 -4.95
N ILE A 295 1.09 0.62 -5.48
CA ILE A 295 1.57 0.49 -6.87
C ILE A 295 0.48 0.91 -7.86
N GLY A 296 -0.78 0.68 -7.48
CA GLY A 296 -1.96 1.10 -8.23
C GLY A 296 -2.05 2.60 -8.46
N LEU A 297 -1.35 3.45 -7.69
CA LEU A 297 -1.30 4.90 -7.95
C LEU A 297 -0.74 5.19 -9.35
N GLY A 298 0.12 4.31 -9.89
CA GLY A 298 0.60 4.41 -11.27
C GLY A 298 -0.49 4.23 -12.32
N PHE A 299 -1.65 3.66 -11.97
CA PHE A 299 -2.82 3.60 -12.84
C PHE A 299 -3.42 4.99 -13.13
N ALA A 300 -3.11 5.99 -12.29
CA ALA A 300 -3.52 7.37 -12.54
C ALA A 300 -2.78 8.01 -13.73
N GLY A 301 -1.67 7.42 -14.19
CA GLY A 301 -0.89 7.95 -15.31
C GLY A 301 -0.04 9.18 -14.97
N ILE A 302 0.15 9.47 -13.68
CA ILE A 302 0.89 10.64 -13.21
C ILE A 302 2.25 10.19 -12.65
N PRO A 303 3.39 10.68 -13.19
CA PRO A 303 4.72 10.18 -12.84
C PRO A 303 5.05 10.29 -11.36
N PHE A 304 4.85 11.46 -10.74
CA PHE A 304 5.19 11.67 -9.33
C PHE A 304 4.32 10.82 -8.37
N LEU A 305 3.06 10.57 -8.71
CA LEU A 305 2.21 9.62 -7.95
C LEU A 305 2.72 8.19 -8.09
N THR A 306 3.24 7.83 -9.27
CA THR A 306 3.80 6.49 -9.50
C THR A 306 5.05 6.29 -8.64
N THR A 307 5.99 7.25 -8.63
CA THR A 307 7.21 7.16 -7.83
C THR A 307 6.88 7.17 -6.33
N MET A 308 5.97 8.04 -5.90
CA MET A 308 5.47 8.08 -4.52
C MET A 308 4.84 6.74 -4.11
N GLY A 309 3.94 6.19 -4.94
CA GLY A 309 3.27 4.91 -4.69
C GLY A 309 4.24 3.73 -4.61
N ILE A 310 5.24 3.68 -5.49
CA ILE A 310 6.30 2.65 -5.47
C ILE A 310 7.12 2.78 -4.19
N ALA A 311 7.61 3.98 -3.85
CA ALA A 311 8.40 4.22 -2.64
C ALA A 311 7.64 3.82 -1.36
N ALA A 312 6.37 4.23 -1.25
CA ALA A 312 5.50 3.83 -0.14
C ALA A 312 5.28 2.31 -0.11
N SER A 313 5.11 1.65 -1.27
CA SER A 313 4.95 0.19 -1.34
C SER A 313 6.21 -0.56 -0.87
N VAL A 314 7.41 -0.03 -1.17
CA VAL A 314 8.68 -0.57 -0.69
C VAL A 314 8.79 -0.44 0.82
N ALA A 315 8.36 0.69 1.39
CA ALA A 315 8.34 0.88 2.83
C ALA A 315 7.43 -0.14 3.54
N VAL A 316 6.24 -0.37 2.99
CA VAL A 316 5.32 -1.41 3.49
C VAL A 316 5.91 -2.81 3.30
N ALA A 317 6.60 -3.08 2.19
CA ALA A 317 7.24 -4.37 1.94
C ALA A 317 8.30 -4.68 3.01
N PHE A 318 9.14 -3.69 3.36
CA PHE A 318 10.08 -3.84 4.46
C PHE A 318 9.38 -4.05 5.80
N ALA A 319 8.30 -3.31 6.09
CA ALA A 319 7.50 -3.50 7.30
C ALA A 319 6.97 -4.94 7.41
N VAL A 320 6.44 -5.51 6.32
CA VAL A 320 5.96 -6.91 6.27
C VAL A 320 7.10 -7.91 6.48
N LEU A 321 8.23 -7.72 5.78
CA LEU A 321 9.40 -8.59 5.90
C LEU A 321 9.96 -8.59 7.32
N ILE A 322 10.05 -7.42 7.94
CA ILE A 322 10.49 -7.25 9.34
C ILE A 322 9.48 -7.89 10.30
N ALA A 323 8.18 -7.72 10.06
CA ALA A 323 7.13 -8.34 10.87
C ALA A 323 7.25 -9.88 10.87
N VAL A 324 7.50 -10.51 9.73
CA VAL A 324 7.59 -11.99 9.66
C VAL A 324 8.98 -12.56 9.96
N THR A 325 10.04 -11.73 9.99
CA THR A 325 11.42 -12.19 10.26
C THR A 325 12.00 -11.66 11.56
N LEU A 326 12.11 -10.34 11.71
CA LEU A 326 12.75 -9.71 12.86
C LEU A 326 11.88 -9.82 14.11
N THR A 327 10.56 -9.67 14.00
CA THR A 327 9.66 -9.83 15.15
C THR A 327 9.82 -11.19 15.83
N PRO A 328 9.72 -12.35 15.15
CA PRO A 328 9.95 -13.64 15.80
C PRO A 328 11.39 -13.83 16.31
N ALA A 329 12.39 -13.19 15.70
CA ALA A 329 13.77 -13.18 16.23
C ALA A 329 13.86 -12.40 17.55
N VAL A 330 13.25 -11.23 17.64
CA VAL A 330 13.18 -10.43 18.87
C VAL A 330 12.45 -11.21 19.98
N LEU A 331 11.38 -11.93 19.64
CA LEU A 331 10.71 -12.87 20.55
C LEU A 331 11.65 -13.99 21.04
N GLY A 332 12.54 -14.47 20.18
CA GLY A 332 13.60 -15.42 20.51
C GLY A 332 14.54 -14.93 21.62
N PHE A 333 14.87 -13.63 21.65
CA PHE A 333 15.66 -13.05 22.75
C PHE A 333 14.90 -13.03 24.08
N LEU A 334 13.58 -12.77 24.04
CA LEU A 334 12.74 -12.74 25.24
C LEU A 334 12.35 -14.13 25.75
N LYS A 335 12.32 -15.15 24.88
CA LYS A 335 11.84 -16.50 25.20
C LYS A 335 10.46 -16.45 25.88
N GLY A 336 10.25 -17.19 26.97
CA GLY A 336 8.99 -17.20 27.72
C GLY A 336 8.70 -15.96 28.57
N ARG A 337 9.54 -14.90 28.55
CA ARG A 337 9.35 -13.70 29.40
C ARG A 337 8.21 -12.78 28.91
N ILE A 338 7.59 -13.10 27.76
CA ILE A 338 6.54 -12.27 27.15
C ILE A 338 5.17 -12.35 27.84
N VAL A 339 4.96 -13.29 28.76
CA VAL A 339 3.65 -13.58 29.40
C VAL A 339 3.05 -12.36 30.14
N GLY A 340 3.89 -11.40 30.54
CA GLY A 340 3.48 -10.27 31.37
C GLY A 340 3.06 -10.71 32.78
N ARG A 341 2.40 -9.82 33.55
CA ARG A 341 1.86 -10.20 34.88
C ARG A 341 0.74 -11.24 34.73
N PRO A 342 0.77 -12.37 35.46
CA PRO A 342 -0.23 -13.42 35.34
C PRO A 342 -1.63 -12.89 35.67
N LYS A 343 -2.62 -13.26 34.84
CA LYS A 343 -4.03 -13.03 35.14
C LYS A 343 -4.34 -13.86 36.37
N LYS A 344 -4.59 -13.21 37.52
CA LYS A 344 -5.11 -13.91 38.71
C LYS A 344 -6.41 -14.57 38.27
N VAL A 345 -6.40 -15.88 38.06
CA VAL A 345 -7.60 -16.65 37.71
C VAL A 345 -8.53 -16.45 38.88
N ARG A 346 -9.51 -15.55 38.73
CA ARG A 346 -10.59 -15.41 39.70
C ARG A 346 -11.38 -16.70 39.55
N GLU A 347 -11.28 -17.58 40.54
CA GLU A 347 -12.15 -18.76 40.60
C GLU A 347 -13.59 -18.29 40.37
N PRO A 348 -14.31 -18.91 39.43
CA PRO A 348 -15.69 -18.54 39.17
C PRO A 348 -16.46 -18.74 40.47
N LYS A 349 -16.92 -17.64 41.09
CA LYS A 349 -17.85 -17.72 42.22
C LYS A 349 -19.07 -18.49 41.73
N LYS A 350 -19.28 -19.71 42.25
CA LYS A 350 -20.46 -20.54 42.00
C LYS A 350 -21.73 -19.67 42.06
N GLY A 351 -22.50 -19.64 40.98
CA GLY A 351 -23.81 -18.96 40.91
C GLY A 351 -23.84 -17.59 40.21
N ARG A 352 -22.72 -17.03 39.76
CA ARG A 352 -22.72 -15.85 38.85
C ARG A 352 -22.26 -16.30 37.47
N GLY A 353 -23.11 -16.12 36.45
CA GLY A 353 -22.71 -16.31 35.05
C GLY A 353 -21.50 -15.44 34.70
N PRO A 354 -20.74 -15.79 33.64
CA PRO A 354 -19.54 -15.04 33.25
C PRO A 354 -19.88 -13.54 33.10
N SER A 355 -19.08 -12.66 33.73
CA SER A 355 -19.29 -11.22 33.60
C SER A 355 -19.10 -10.82 32.13
N ARG A 356 -20.16 -10.38 31.46
CA ARG A 356 -20.11 -9.94 30.07
C ARG A 356 -19.16 -8.74 29.94
N GLY A 357 -18.09 -8.90 29.16
CA GLY A 357 -17.16 -7.81 28.83
C GLY A 357 -17.85 -6.70 28.03
N PHE A 358 -17.20 -5.54 27.92
CA PHE A 358 -17.72 -4.43 27.11
C PHE A 358 -17.98 -4.85 25.65
N SER A 359 -17.06 -5.60 25.04
CA SER A 359 -17.19 -6.13 23.67
C SER A 359 -18.44 -7.01 23.49
N ASP A 360 -18.73 -7.89 24.43
CA ASP A 360 -19.91 -8.78 24.39
C ASP A 360 -21.23 -7.98 24.52
N ARG A 361 -21.23 -6.92 25.34
CA ARG A 361 -22.39 -6.01 25.44
C ARG A 361 -22.58 -5.19 24.17
N TRP A 362 -21.50 -4.69 23.59
CA TRP A 362 -21.52 -3.89 22.36
C TRP A 362 -22.06 -4.71 21.20
N VAL A 363 -21.43 -5.85 20.87
CA VAL A 363 -21.88 -6.72 19.78
C VAL A 363 -23.27 -7.29 20.03
N GLY A 364 -23.61 -7.58 21.30
CA GLY A 364 -24.96 -7.98 21.69
C GLY A 364 -26.00 -6.91 21.38
N GLY A 365 -25.70 -5.63 21.62
CA GLY A 365 -26.55 -4.50 21.26
C GLY A 365 -26.70 -4.31 19.75
N VAL A 366 -25.56 -4.25 19.05
CA VAL A 366 -25.48 -4.10 17.58
C VAL A 366 -26.27 -5.20 16.87
N THR A 367 -26.07 -6.46 17.26
CA THR A 367 -26.75 -7.61 16.63
C THR A 367 -28.20 -7.80 17.07
N LYS A 368 -28.67 -7.10 18.12
CA LYS A 368 -30.08 -7.16 18.56
C LYS A 368 -30.99 -6.30 17.68
N HIS A 369 -30.51 -5.15 17.23
CA HIS A 369 -31.25 -4.23 16.36
C HIS A 369 -30.45 -3.88 15.10
N PRO A 370 -30.03 -4.88 14.31
CA PRO A 370 -29.00 -4.68 13.30
C PRO A 370 -29.43 -3.71 12.18
N VAL A 371 -30.71 -3.71 11.78
CA VAL A 371 -31.22 -2.76 10.76
C VAL A 371 -31.16 -1.31 11.26
N LEU A 372 -31.58 -1.05 12.50
CA LEU A 372 -31.54 0.28 13.08
C LEU A 372 -30.09 0.76 13.25
N THR A 373 -29.20 -0.12 13.71
CA THR A 373 -27.78 0.20 13.85
C THR A 373 -27.13 0.49 12.50
N SER A 374 -27.37 -0.33 11.47
CA SER A 374 -26.85 -0.09 10.13
C SER A 374 -27.35 1.25 9.56
N LEU A 375 -28.65 1.53 9.68
CA LEU A 375 -29.22 2.79 9.21
C LEU A 375 -28.67 4.00 9.96
N ALA A 376 -28.53 3.92 11.28
CA ALA A 376 -27.96 5.00 12.09
C ALA A 376 -26.51 5.31 11.71
N VAL A 377 -25.68 4.28 11.47
CA VAL A 377 -24.30 4.46 11.03
C VAL A 377 -24.23 5.05 9.63
N ILE A 378 -25.02 4.53 8.68
CA ILE A 378 -25.05 5.03 7.29
C ILE A 378 -25.51 6.49 7.25
N ILE A 379 -26.58 6.85 7.97
CA ILE A 379 -27.06 8.23 8.03
C ILE A 379 -26.04 9.13 8.74
N GLY A 380 -25.47 8.68 9.86
CA GLY A 380 -24.48 9.45 10.60
C GLY A 380 -23.25 9.76 9.75
N LEU A 381 -22.70 8.76 9.06
CA LEU A 381 -21.57 8.95 8.14
C LEU A 381 -21.97 9.74 6.89
N GLY A 382 -23.20 9.58 6.40
CA GLY A 382 -23.74 10.41 5.32
C GLY A 382 -23.84 11.89 5.67
N VAL A 383 -24.16 12.23 6.94
CA VAL A 383 -24.15 13.63 7.43
C VAL A 383 -22.72 14.14 7.54
N VAL A 384 -21.79 13.34 8.07
CA VAL A 384 -20.36 13.70 8.14
C VAL A 384 -19.74 13.88 6.76
N ALA A 385 -20.27 13.19 5.75
CA ALA A 385 -19.86 13.30 4.35
C ALA A 385 -20.33 14.58 3.63
N VAL A 386 -21.31 15.34 4.16
CA VAL A 386 -21.86 16.52 3.47
C VAL A 386 -20.80 17.57 3.08
N PRO A 387 -19.83 17.93 3.94
CA PRO A 387 -18.80 18.90 3.58
C PRO A 387 -17.87 18.44 2.46
N ALA A 388 -17.86 17.13 2.13
CA ALA A 388 -17.07 16.62 1.00
C ALA A 388 -17.56 17.17 -0.35
N LEU A 389 -18.81 17.66 -0.41
CA LEU A 389 -19.36 18.30 -1.60
C LEU A 389 -18.81 19.71 -1.85
N SER A 390 -18.11 20.28 -0.87
CA SER A 390 -17.51 21.62 -0.94
C SER A 390 -15.99 21.57 -1.08
N LEU A 391 -15.41 20.42 -1.41
CA LEU A 391 -13.96 20.29 -1.57
C LEU A 391 -13.50 21.00 -2.84
N ASN A 392 -12.69 22.03 -2.67
CA ASN A 392 -11.94 22.64 -3.75
C ASN A 392 -10.55 22.01 -3.78
N LEU A 393 -10.17 21.50 -4.95
CA LEU A 393 -8.91 20.80 -5.14
C LEU A 393 -7.98 21.70 -5.97
N ALA A 394 -6.90 22.16 -5.36
CA ALA A 394 -5.86 22.94 -6.01
C ALA A 394 -4.48 22.53 -5.49
N LEU A 395 -3.41 22.87 -6.21
CA LEU A 395 -2.07 22.75 -5.65
C LEU A 395 -1.82 23.87 -4.62
N PRO A 396 -1.09 23.60 -3.53
CA PRO A 396 -0.78 24.60 -2.53
C PRO A 396 0.09 25.72 -3.11
N ASN A 397 -0.14 26.94 -2.61
CA ASN A 397 0.62 28.14 -2.92
C ASN A 397 1.02 28.84 -1.61
N ALA A 398 1.79 29.94 -1.67
CA ALA A 398 2.15 30.71 -0.48
C ALA A 398 0.93 31.25 0.29
N GLY A 399 -0.24 31.27 -0.35
CA GLY A 399 -1.54 31.66 0.19
C GLY A 399 -2.02 30.84 1.41
N VAL A 400 -1.53 29.61 1.58
CA VAL A 400 -1.94 28.68 2.66
C VAL A 400 -0.88 28.48 3.76
N LEU A 401 0.24 29.19 3.67
CA LEU A 401 1.32 29.18 4.66
C LEU A 401 0.92 29.92 5.96
N ALA A 402 1.75 29.78 6.98
CA ALA A 402 1.51 30.40 8.28
C ALA A 402 1.63 31.95 8.20
N PRO A 403 0.86 32.73 8.97
CA PRO A 403 0.89 34.21 8.86
C PRO A 403 2.24 34.85 9.24
N ASP A 404 3.05 34.15 10.02
CA ASP A 404 4.41 34.56 10.40
C ASP A 404 5.45 34.23 9.32
N ASP A 405 5.10 33.43 8.31
CA ASP A 405 5.95 33.11 7.17
C ASP A 405 6.10 34.32 6.25
N GLU A 406 7.32 34.60 5.81
CA GLU A 406 7.61 35.77 4.98
C GLU A 406 7.01 35.64 3.58
N ALA A 407 7.02 34.43 3.00
CA ALA A 407 6.41 34.18 1.70
C ALA A 407 4.88 34.38 1.75
N ARG A 408 4.25 34.06 2.89
CA ARG A 408 2.83 34.35 3.14
C ARG A 408 2.56 35.86 3.18
N GLN A 409 3.41 36.61 3.88
CA GLN A 409 3.31 38.06 3.99
C GLN A 409 3.50 38.73 2.63
N SER A 410 4.49 38.31 1.85
CA SER A 410 4.70 38.76 0.48
C SER A 410 3.47 38.50 -0.40
N TYR A 411 2.91 37.28 -0.34
CA TYR A 411 1.69 36.92 -1.08
C TYR A 411 0.49 37.81 -0.72
N ASP A 412 0.26 38.08 0.58
CA ASP A 412 -0.84 38.93 1.04
C ASP A 412 -0.64 40.39 0.62
N LEU A 413 0.58 40.93 0.75
CA LEU A 413 0.89 42.30 0.30
C LEU A 413 0.72 42.48 -1.22
N VAL A 414 1.14 41.49 -2.02
CA VAL A 414 0.93 41.50 -3.48
C VAL A 414 -0.57 41.48 -3.78
N ALA A 415 -1.35 40.65 -3.08
CA ALA A 415 -2.79 40.59 -3.27
C ALA A 415 -3.51 41.89 -2.88
N ASP A 416 -3.06 42.56 -1.81
CA ASP A 416 -3.66 43.79 -1.30
C ASP A 416 -3.31 45.01 -2.17
N GLU A 417 -2.05 45.15 -2.62
CA GLU A 417 -1.57 46.32 -3.36
C GLU A 417 -1.77 46.20 -4.88
N PHE A 418 -1.66 45.00 -5.45
CA PHE A 418 -1.75 44.75 -6.89
C PHE A 418 -2.99 43.94 -7.28
N GLY A 419 -3.64 43.26 -6.34
CA GLY A 419 -4.80 42.41 -6.59
C GLY A 419 -4.44 40.92 -6.60
N PRO A 420 -5.39 40.02 -6.28
CA PRO A 420 -5.09 38.62 -5.98
C PRO A 420 -4.53 37.82 -7.18
N GLY A 421 -4.84 38.20 -8.42
CA GLY A 421 -4.34 37.50 -9.60
C GLY A 421 -2.87 37.75 -9.96
N PHE A 422 -2.23 38.77 -9.36
CA PHE A 422 -0.77 38.96 -9.50
C PHE A 422 0.04 37.82 -8.92
N ASN A 423 -0.52 37.07 -7.96
CA ASN A 423 0.12 35.89 -7.39
C ASN A 423 0.06 34.65 -8.32
N GLY A 424 -0.54 34.77 -9.51
CA GLY A 424 -0.72 33.64 -10.41
C GLY A 424 -0.92 34.03 -11.86
N PRO A 425 0.01 34.77 -12.49
CA PRO A 425 -0.11 35.16 -13.89
C PRO A 425 -0.19 33.93 -14.81
N LEU A 426 -0.92 34.08 -15.91
CA LEU A 426 -1.01 33.11 -16.99
C LEU A 426 -0.13 33.59 -18.14
N VAL A 427 0.46 32.66 -18.89
CA VAL A 427 1.27 32.99 -20.06
C VAL A 427 0.68 32.29 -21.26
N LEU A 428 0.32 33.04 -22.29
CA LEU A 428 0.06 32.47 -23.60
C LEU A 428 1.34 32.53 -24.42
N THR A 429 1.68 31.43 -25.08
CA THR A 429 2.86 31.38 -25.94
C THR A 429 2.57 30.68 -27.25
N GLY A 430 3.14 31.17 -28.34
CA GLY A 430 2.94 30.60 -29.67
C GLY A 430 4.13 30.85 -30.60
N THR A 431 4.25 30.01 -31.62
CA THR A 431 5.25 30.22 -32.68
C THR A 431 4.75 31.28 -33.64
N ILE A 432 5.51 32.36 -33.83
CA ILE A 432 5.15 33.50 -34.69
C ILE A 432 6.00 33.58 -35.97
N VAL A 433 6.80 32.55 -36.26
CA VAL A 433 7.71 32.46 -37.43
C VAL A 433 7.00 32.69 -38.78
N THR A 434 5.71 32.39 -38.86
CA THR A 434 4.89 32.56 -40.06
C THR A 434 4.43 34.00 -40.28
N SER A 435 4.53 34.86 -39.26
CA SER A 435 4.09 36.26 -39.33
C SER A 435 5.13 37.14 -40.02
N THR A 436 4.65 38.04 -40.86
CA THR A 436 5.47 39.10 -41.47
C THR A 436 5.51 40.38 -40.63
N ASP A 437 4.66 40.49 -39.60
CA ASP A 437 4.62 41.62 -38.66
C ASP A 437 4.41 41.12 -37.21
N PRO A 438 5.48 40.64 -36.56
CA PRO A 438 5.39 40.03 -35.22
C PRO A 438 4.92 40.99 -34.12
N LEU A 439 5.18 42.30 -34.24
CA LEU A 439 4.81 43.26 -33.20
C LEU A 439 3.32 43.56 -33.23
N VAL A 440 2.76 43.87 -34.40
CA VAL A 440 1.32 44.10 -34.57
C VAL A 440 0.52 42.86 -34.21
N LEU A 441 1.01 41.68 -34.60
CA LEU A 441 0.39 40.41 -34.22
C LEU A 441 0.28 40.22 -32.70
N MET A 442 1.33 40.59 -31.96
CA MET A 442 1.32 40.45 -30.50
C MET A 442 0.44 41.51 -29.84
N GLU A 443 0.38 42.73 -30.39
CA GLU A 443 -0.54 43.79 -29.97
C GLU A 443 -2.01 43.35 -30.17
N ASP A 444 -2.36 42.89 -31.37
CA ASP A 444 -3.72 42.41 -31.69
C ASP A 444 -4.13 41.22 -30.81
N LEU A 445 -3.21 40.27 -30.56
CA LEU A 445 -3.46 39.14 -29.66
C LEU A 445 -3.63 39.60 -28.20
N GLY A 446 -2.82 40.56 -27.75
CA GLY A 446 -2.93 41.15 -26.42
C GLY A 446 -4.28 41.83 -26.21
N ASP A 447 -4.74 42.62 -27.18
CA ASP A 447 -6.04 43.29 -27.15
C ASP A 447 -7.20 42.28 -27.13
N ALA A 448 -7.14 41.24 -27.97
CA ALA A 448 -8.16 40.19 -27.98
C ALA A 448 -8.25 39.46 -26.64
N VAL A 449 -7.11 39.20 -25.99
CA VAL A 449 -7.05 38.58 -24.66
C VAL A 449 -7.57 39.52 -23.58
N ALA A 450 -7.27 40.82 -23.67
CA ALA A 450 -7.71 41.83 -22.71
C ALA A 450 -9.24 42.03 -22.68
N GLU A 451 -9.94 41.68 -23.77
CA GLU A 451 -11.42 41.75 -23.84
C GLU A 451 -12.13 40.59 -23.11
N LEU A 452 -11.41 39.53 -22.73
CA LEU A 452 -12.01 38.36 -22.08
C LEU A 452 -12.43 38.63 -20.64
N ASP A 453 -13.59 38.09 -20.26
CA ASP A 453 -14.12 38.20 -18.90
C ASP A 453 -13.17 37.49 -17.91
N GLY A 454 -12.77 38.19 -16.85
CA GLY A 454 -11.88 37.66 -15.82
C GLY A 454 -10.39 37.99 -16.00
N VAL A 455 -10.00 38.58 -17.14
CA VAL A 455 -8.70 39.23 -17.32
C VAL A 455 -8.73 40.60 -16.66
N LYS A 456 -7.78 40.87 -15.75
CA LYS A 456 -7.62 42.19 -15.14
C LYS A 456 -6.86 43.10 -16.11
N GLU A 457 -5.72 42.62 -16.57
CA GLU A 457 -4.85 43.31 -17.52
C GLU A 457 -3.89 42.34 -18.21
N VAL A 458 -3.33 42.78 -19.33
CA VAL A 458 -2.24 42.12 -20.04
C VAL A 458 -0.96 42.87 -19.71
N ALA A 459 -0.09 42.27 -18.90
CA ALA A 459 1.12 42.92 -18.40
C ALA A 459 2.20 43.07 -19.48
N LEU A 460 2.24 42.12 -20.42
CA LEU A 460 3.23 42.10 -21.50
C LEU A 460 2.68 41.32 -22.69
N ALA A 461 2.82 41.87 -23.89
CA ALA A 461 2.56 41.17 -25.15
C ALA A 461 3.71 41.47 -26.13
N THR A 462 4.66 40.55 -26.26
CA THR A 462 5.89 40.81 -27.03
C THR A 462 6.46 39.57 -27.71
N PRO A 463 7.09 39.73 -28.89
CA PRO A 463 7.92 38.68 -29.47
C PRO A 463 9.25 38.54 -28.72
N ASN A 464 9.88 37.37 -28.85
CA ASN A 464 11.23 37.18 -28.35
C ASN A 464 12.31 37.85 -29.21
N GLU A 465 13.56 37.87 -28.72
CA GLU A 465 14.69 38.48 -29.43
C GLU A 465 14.89 37.95 -30.84
N THR A 466 14.61 36.65 -31.07
CA THR A 466 14.71 36.01 -32.38
C THR A 466 13.46 36.17 -33.24
N ALA A 467 12.39 36.78 -32.70
CA ALA A 467 11.07 36.98 -33.31
C ALA A 467 10.45 35.68 -33.88
N ASP A 468 10.72 34.55 -33.23
CA ASP A 468 10.17 33.25 -33.58
C ASP A 468 9.06 32.78 -32.61
N THR A 469 9.03 33.34 -31.40
CA THR A 469 8.09 32.97 -30.33
C THR A 469 7.48 34.23 -29.71
N GLY A 470 6.16 34.24 -29.55
CA GLY A 470 5.43 35.31 -28.89
C GLY A 470 5.02 34.91 -27.48
N ILE A 471 4.95 35.89 -26.57
CA ILE A 471 4.39 35.73 -25.22
C ILE A 471 3.33 36.80 -24.93
N VAL A 472 2.22 36.39 -24.33
CA VAL A 472 1.23 37.29 -23.72
C VAL A 472 1.08 36.91 -22.26
N GLN A 473 1.50 37.79 -21.36
CA GLN A 473 1.35 37.62 -19.92
C GLN A 473 0.02 38.24 -19.47
N VAL A 474 -0.84 37.39 -18.92
CA VAL A 474 -2.20 37.73 -18.52
C VAL A 474 -2.29 37.71 -17.01
N ILE A 475 -2.79 38.78 -16.42
CA ILE A 475 -3.06 38.86 -14.98
C ILE A 475 -4.56 38.63 -14.77
N PRO A 476 -4.96 37.52 -14.11
CA PRO A 476 -6.35 37.28 -13.78
C PRO A 476 -6.90 38.29 -12.75
N THR A 477 -8.21 38.39 -12.65
CA THR A 477 -8.89 39.15 -11.58
C THR A 477 -8.89 38.44 -10.23
N THR A 478 -8.75 37.11 -10.23
CA THR A 478 -8.85 36.23 -9.05
C THR A 478 -7.54 35.48 -8.77
N ALA A 479 -7.41 34.90 -7.57
CA ALA A 479 -6.22 34.15 -7.15
C ALA A 479 -6.00 32.87 -7.99
N PRO A 480 -4.77 32.33 -8.07
CA PRO A 480 -4.46 31.12 -8.84
C PRO A 480 -5.24 29.87 -8.41
N ASP A 481 -5.66 29.80 -7.16
CA ASP A 481 -6.40 28.68 -6.56
C ASP A 481 -7.92 28.89 -6.55
N ASP A 482 -8.43 29.98 -7.14
CA ASP A 482 -9.85 30.26 -7.31
C ASP A 482 -10.43 29.50 -8.52
N PRO A 483 -11.61 28.86 -8.42
CA PRO A 483 -12.29 28.24 -9.55
C PRO A 483 -12.48 29.17 -10.76
N ALA A 484 -12.67 30.47 -10.56
CA ALA A 484 -12.83 31.44 -11.65
C ALA A 484 -11.56 31.56 -12.53
N THR A 485 -10.37 31.44 -11.93
CA THR A 485 -9.10 31.43 -12.68
C THR A 485 -8.95 30.16 -13.51
N SER A 486 -9.42 29.01 -13.00
CA SER A 486 -9.46 27.76 -13.76
C SER A 486 -10.40 27.86 -14.96
N ASP A 487 -11.56 28.49 -14.78
CA ASP A 487 -12.50 28.73 -15.88
C ASP A 487 -11.93 29.69 -16.92
N LEU A 488 -11.20 30.74 -16.51
CA LEU A 488 -10.47 31.62 -17.43
C LEU A 488 -9.43 30.86 -18.26
N VAL A 489 -8.64 29.95 -17.66
CA VAL A 489 -7.69 29.11 -18.42
C VAL A 489 -8.41 28.25 -19.44
N ARG A 490 -9.55 27.66 -19.09
CA ARG A 490 -10.36 26.87 -20.04
C ARG A 490 -10.95 27.74 -21.15
N GLU A 491 -11.32 28.97 -20.84
CA GLU A 491 -11.82 29.95 -21.80
C GLU A 491 -10.72 30.39 -22.78
N LEU A 492 -9.53 30.75 -22.29
CA LEU A 492 -8.37 31.07 -23.13
C LEU A 492 -8.05 29.92 -24.10
N ARG A 493 -8.08 28.68 -23.62
CA ARG A 493 -7.88 27.49 -24.47
C ARG A 493 -8.99 27.25 -25.48
N SER A 494 -10.23 27.63 -25.16
CA SER A 494 -11.35 27.45 -26.08
C SER A 494 -11.25 28.34 -27.32
N HIS A 495 -10.46 29.43 -27.24
CA HIS A 495 -10.16 30.33 -28.36
C HIS A 495 -8.99 29.85 -29.24
N HIS A 496 -8.36 28.70 -28.93
CA HIS A 496 -7.25 28.15 -29.70
C HIS A 496 -7.53 28.07 -31.21
N ASP A 497 -8.66 27.47 -31.60
CA ASP A 497 -8.99 27.30 -33.02
C ASP A 497 -9.35 28.64 -33.70
N GLU A 498 -9.94 29.57 -32.96
CA GLU A 498 -10.28 30.92 -33.44
C GLU A 498 -9.02 31.73 -33.73
N TRP A 499 -8.08 31.78 -32.78
CA TRP A 499 -6.81 32.49 -32.96
C TRP A 499 -5.89 31.81 -33.97
N LEU A 500 -5.94 30.48 -34.09
CA LEU A 500 -5.23 29.78 -35.16
C LEU A 500 -5.75 30.18 -36.55
N ASP A 501 -7.06 30.36 -36.72
CA ASP A 501 -7.68 30.77 -37.98
C ASP A 501 -7.49 32.27 -38.27
N GLU A 502 -7.60 33.13 -37.25
CA GLU A 502 -7.51 34.60 -37.39
C GLU A 502 -6.07 35.09 -37.50
N PHE A 503 -5.22 34.66 -36.58
CA PHE A 503 -3.85 35.15 -36.41
C PHE A 503 -2.80 34.20 -37.03
N GLY A 504 -3.18 32.96 -37.38
CA GLY A 504 -2.28 32.00 -38.01
C GLY A 504 -1.22 31.42 -37.06
N ILE A 505 -1.48 31.45 -35.75
CA ILE A 505 -0.56 31.04 -34.69
C ILE A 505 -1.17 29.95 -33.81
N ASP A 506 -0.36 28.95 -33.48
CA ASP A 506 -0.71 27.89 -32.52
C ASP A 506 -0.32 28.39 -31.13
N VAL A 507 -1.32 28.85 -30.37
CA VAL A 507 -1.15 29.47 -29.05
C VAL A 507 -1.47 28.44 -27.95
N LYS A 508 -0.59 28.35 -26.97
CA LYS A 508 -0.73 27.47 -25.80
C LYS A 508 -0.82 28.28 -24.53
N VAL A 509 -1.72 27.90 -23.64
CA VAL A 509 -1.84 28.48 -22.30
C VAL A 509 -0.95 27.72 -21.33
N THR A 510 0.06 28.41 -20.81
CA THR A 510 1.10 27.93 -19.90
C THR A 510 1.32 28.91 -18.74
N GLY A 511 2.42 28.75 -18.01
CA GLY A 511 2.68 29.37 -16.72
C GLY A 511 2.39 28.42 -15.55
N PHE A 512 2.95 28.71 -14.39
CA PHE A 512 2.87 27.85 -13.20
C PHE A 512 1.42 27.58 -12.78
N THR A 513 0.56 28.61 -12.82
CA THR A 513 -0.88 28.49 -12.53
C THR A 513 -1.58 27.54 -13.51
N ALA A 514 -1.32 27.65 -14.81
CA ALA A 514 -1.91 26.76 -15.83
C ALA A 514 -1.44 25.31 -15.64
N VAL A 515 -0.15 25.11 -15.31
CA VAL A 515 0.40 23.79 -14.97
C VAL A 515 -0.30 23.20 -13.74
N ALA A 516 -0.50 24.00 -12.69
CA ALA A 516 -1.20 23.57 -11.49
C ALA A 516 -2.67 23.20 -11.74
N ILE A 517 -3.35 23.94 -12.62
CA ILE A 517 -4.72 23.66 -13.04
C ILE A 517 -4.77 22.35 -13.84
N ASP A 518 -3.88 22.14 -14.81
CA ASP A 518 -3.80 20.90 -15.61
C ASP A 518 -3.56 19.67 -14.74
N ILE A 519 -2.64 19.79 -13.79
CA ILE A 519 -2.38 18.76 -12.79
C ILE A 519 -3.65 18.44 -11.99
N SER A 520 -4.36 19.47 -11.52
CA SER A 520 -5.57 19.32 -10.73
C SER A 520 -6.72 18.68 -11.53
N ASP A 521 -6.91 19.09 -12.78
CA ASP A 521 -7.93 18.52 -13.69
C ASP A 521 -7.62 17.05 -14.02
N GLN A 522 -6.36 16.72 -14.29
CA GLN A 522 -5.96 15.34 -14.56
C GLN A 522 -6.07 14.44 -13.32
N LEU A 523 -5.71 14.94 -12.14
CA LEU A 523 -5.92 14.27 -10.86
C LEU A 523 -7.40 14.01 -10.62
N GLY A 524 -8.24 15.05 -10.80
CA GLY A 524 -9.69 14.96 -10.67
C GLY A 524 -10.30 13.93 -11.61
N GLY A 525 -9.88 13.93 -12.88
CA GLY A 525 -10.29 12.95 -13.90
C GLY A 525 -9.87 11.51 -13.56
N ALA A 526 -8.73 11.33 -12.88
CA ALA A 526 -8.21 10.02 -12.47
C ALA A 526 -8.91 9.43 -11.23
N LEU A 527 -9.62 10.23 -10.43
CA LEU A 527 -10.25 9.79 -9.17
C LEU A 527 -11.20 8.60 -9.36
N LEU A 528 -12.13 8.71 -10.33
CA LEU A 528 -13.13 7.69 -10.55
C LEU A 528 -12.54 6.40 -11.16
N PRO A 529 -11.71 6.44 -12.21
CA PRO A 529 -11.00 5.27 -12.72
C PRO A 529 -10.17 4.57 -11.64
N PHE A 530 -9.42 5.33 -10.83
CA PHE A 530 -8.63 4.78 -9.75
C PHE A 530 -9.50 4.15 -8.64
N GLY A 531 -10.59 4.82 -8.25
CA GLY A 531 -11.54 4.28 -7.28
C GLY A 531 -12.18 2.96 -7.75
N ILE A 532 -12.56 2.87 -9.03
CA ILE A 532 -13.06 1.63 -9.64
C ILE A 532 -11.99 0.54 -9.62
N PHE A 533 -10.74 0.88 -9.94
CA PHE A 533 -9.62 -0.05 -9.90
C PHE A 533 -9.40 -0.60 -8.49
N VAL A 534 -9.27 0.27 -7.49
CA VAL A 534 -9.01 -0.13 -6.09
C VAL A 534 -10.18 -0.96 -5.53
N ILE A 535 -11.42 -0.51 -5.72
CA ILE A 535 -12.61 -1.23 -5.23
C ILE A 535 -12.76 -2.56 -5.99
N GLY A 536 -12.61 -2.58 -7.31
CA GLY A 536 -12.70 -3.79 -8.12
C GLY A 536 -11.66 -4.83 -7.71
N LEU A 537 -10.41 -4.40 -7.56
CA LEU A 537 -9.31 -5.23 -7.07
C LEU A 537 -9.61 -5.75 -5.65
N SER A 538 -10.15 -4.91 -4.77
CA SER A 538 -10.55 -5.33 -3.42
C SER A 538 -11.56 -6.45 -3.42
N LEU A 539 -12.60 -6.33 -4.25
CA LEU A 539 -13.65 -7.32 -4.35
C LEU A 539 -13.06 -8.64 -4.80
N ILE A 540 -12.14 -8.62 -5.77
CA ILE A 540 -11.44 -9.82 -6.26
C ILE A 540 -10.61 -10.45 -5.14
N LEU A 541 -9.70 -9.69 -4.50
CA LEU A 541 -8.83 -10.24 -3.45
C LEU A 541 -9.63 -10.81 -2.28
N LEU A 542 -10.61 -10.08 -1.77
CA LEU A 542 -11.42 -10.53 -0.63
C LEU A 542 -12.30 -11.72 -0.99
N THR A 543 -12.79 -11.79 -2.23
CA THR A 543 -13.56 -12.95 -2.70
C THR A 543 -12.68 -14.20 -2.70
N ILE A 544 -11.41 -14.08 -3.12
CA ILE A 544 -10.44 -15.18 -3.06
C ILE A 544 -10.20 -15.62 -1.61
N VAL A 545 -10.04 -14.66 -0.68
CA VAL A 545 -9.75 -14.90 0.74
C VAL A 545 -10.90 -15.59 1.46
N PHE A 546 -12.07 -14.96 1.45
CA PHE A 546 -13.19 -15.39 2.29
C PHE A 546 -14.05 -16.45 1.60
N ARG A 547 -13.83 -16.67 0.30
CA ARG A 547 -14.68 -17.52 -0.55
C ARG A 547 -16.17 -17.19 -0.35
N SER A 548 -16.48 -15.89 -0.38
CA SER A 548 -17.81 -15.33 -0.23
C SER A 548 -17.92 -14.10 -1.11
N LEU A 549 -19.11 -13.83 -1.67
CA LEU A 549 -19.38 -12.63 -2.44
C LEU A 549 -19.90 -11.47 -1.57
N TRP A 550 -20.66 -11.78 -0.51
CA TRP A 550 -21.30 -10.76 0.33
C TRP A 550 -20.35 -10.09 1.32
N VAL A 551 -19.38 -10.84 1.85
CA VAL A 551 -18.35 -10.28 2.75
C VAL A 551 -17.52 -9.19 2.04
N PRO A 552 -16.97 -9.43 0.84
CA PRO A 552 -16.28 -8.39 0.07
C PRO A 552 -17.16 -7.17 -0.23
N ILE A 553 -18.41 -7.37 -0.67
CA ILE A 553 -19.31 -6.26 -1.02
C ILE A 553 -19.59 -5.38 0.20
N THR A 554 -19.94 -5.98 1.34
CA THR A 554 -20.20 -5.21 2.56
C THR A 554 -18.95 -4.50 3.08
N ALA A 555 -17.77 -5.11 2.91
CA ALA A 555 -16.50 -4.47 3.25
C ALA A 555 -16.22 -3.26 2.33
N ALA A 556 -16.34 -3.42 1.01
CA ALA A 556 -16.10 -2.37 0.03
C ALA A 556 -17.06 -1.18 0.20
N LEU A 557 -18.35 -1.44 0.46
CA LEU A 557 -19.32 -0.38 0.74
C LEU A 557 -19.02 0.33 2.06
N GLY A 558 -18.62 -0.41 3.10
CA GLY A 558 -18.18 0.17 4.36
C GLY A 558 -16.95 1.07 4.19
N TYR A 559 -15.97 0.59 3.45
CA TYR A 559 -14.76 1.35 3.10
C TYR A 559 -15.10 2.64 2.32
N LEU A 560 -15.95 2.56 1.29
CA LEU A 560 -16.39 3.74 0.53
C LEU A 560 -17.04 4.79 1.44
N LEU A 561 -17.87 4.33 2.39
CA LEU A 561 -18.50 5.21 3.38
C LEU A 561 -17.46 5.86 4.31
N SER A 562 -16.41 5.14 4.70
CA SER A 562 -15.30 5.69 5.49
C SER A 562 -14.52 6.77 4.74
N ILE A 563 -14.24 6.56 3.45
CA ILE A 563 -13.52 7.55 2.61
C ILE A 563 -14.35 8.82 2.48
N ILE A 564 -15.61 8.72 2.07
CA ILE A 564 -16.44 9.90 1.83
C ILE A 564 -16.63 10.67 3.14
N ALA A 565 -16.77 9.97 4.28
CA ALA A 565 -16.81 10.63 5.58
C ALA A 565 -15.45 11.26 5.98
N ALA A 566 -14.32 10.65 5.61
CA ALA A 566 -13.00 11.25 5.81
C ALA A 566 -12.83 12.52 4.98
N PHE A 567 -13.22 12.50 3.70
CA PHE A 567 -13.29 13.68 2.84
C PHE A 567 -14.18 14.76 3.44
N GLY A 568 -15.32 14.40 4.02
CA GLY A 568 -16.20 15.34 4.71
C GLY A 568 -15.59 15.94 5.98
N ILE A 569 -14.80 15.18 6.74
CA ILE A 569 -14.05 15.73 7.89
C ILE A 569 -12.96 16.69 7.42
N VAL A 570 -12.22 16.35 6.37
CA VAL A 570 -11.19 17.24 5.83
C VAL A 570 -11.84 18.52 5.30
N GLY A 571 -12.91 18.42 4.52
CA GLY A 571 -13.67 19.60 4.06
C GLY A 571 -14.24 20.43 5.22
N ALA A 572 -14.77 19.80 6.27
CA ALA A 572 -15.25 20.53 7.44
C ALA A 572 -14.14 21.36 8.12
N VAL A 573 -12.92 20.82 8.20
CA VAL A 573 -11.80 21.49 8.87
C VAL A 573 -11.16 22.54 7.97
N PHE A 574 -10.82 22.18 6.74
CA PHE A 574 -10.00 22.99 5.83
C PHE A 574 -10.79 23.93 4.93
N GLU A 575 -12.08 23.66 4.66
CA GLU A 575 -12.94 24.52 3.83
C GLU A 575 -13.99 25.27 4.67
N TRP A 576 -14.58 24.61 5.68
CA TRP A 576 -15.58 25.25 6.56
C TRP A 576 -14.97 25.84 7.85
N GLY A 577 -13.69 25.56 8.14
CA GLY A 577 -12.97 26.12 9.28
C GLY A 577 -13.30 25.50 10.65
N TRP A 578 -13.93 24.33 10.70
CA TRP A 578 -14.24 23.67 11.98
C TRP A 578 -12.96 23.20 12.67
N LEU A 579 -12.75 23.59 13.94
CA LEU A 579 -11.54 23.23 14.71
C LEU A 579 -10.21 23.70 14.08
N ALA A 580 -10.25 24.62 13.11
CA ALA A 580 -9.05 25.14 12.43
C ALA A 580 -8.00 25.67 13.43
N ASP A 581 -8.42 26.52 14.37
CA ASP A 581 -7.54 27.09 15.40
C ASP A 581 -6.91 26.02 16.31
N VAL A 582 -7.67 24.97 16.65
CA VAL A 582 -7.20 23.89 17.55
C VAL A 582 -6.17 23.00 16.88
N LEU A 583 -6.27 22.85 15.55
CA LEU A 583 -5.38 22.04 14.74
C LEU A 583 -4.22 22.86 14.15
N HIS A 584 -4.08 24.14 14.51
CA HIS A 584 -3.10 25.07 13.94
C HIS A 584 -3.16 25.10 12.40
N VAL A 585 -4.38 25.17 11.86
CA VAL A 585 -4.61 25.45 10.45
C VAL A 585 -4.47 26.96 10.25
N ALA A 586 -3.44 27.37 9.51
CA ALA A 586 -3.11 28.78 9.30
C ALA A 586 -4.21 29.54 8.58
N LYS A 587 -4.78 28.94 7.54
CA LYS A 587 -5.87 29.50 6.74
C LYS A 587 -6.75 28.37 6.21
N VAL A 588 -8.04 28.64 6.15
CA VAL A 588 -9.05 27.81 5.48
C VAL A 588 -8.93 28.07 3.98
N GLY A 589 -8.83 27.03 3.17
CA GLY A 589 -8.54 27.15 1.75
C GLY A 589 -8.60 25.80 1.01
N PRO A 590 -8.28 25.81 -0.29
CA PRO A 590 -8.37 24.62 -1.12
C PRO A 590 -7.37 23.56 -0.66
N ILE A 591 -7.74 22.30 -0.88
CA ILE A 591 -6.98 21.15 -0.44
C ILE A 591 -6.16 20.60 -1.59
N ILE A 592 -4.97 20.10 -1.27
CA ILE A 592 -4.05 19.52 -2.25
C ILE A 592 -4.72 18.45 -3.16
N SER A 593 -4.65 18.67 -4.48
CA SER A 593 -5.44 17.93 -5.48
C SER A 593 -5.26 16.40 -5.48
N PHE A 594 -4.10 15.89 -5.07
CA PHE A 594 -3.84 14.45 -5.02
C PHE A 594 -4.18 13.76 -3.68
N MET A 595 -4.57 14.53 -2.65
CA MET A 595 -5.00 13.97 -1.36
C MET A 595 -6.07 12.88 -1.51
N PRO A 596 -7.15 13.06 -2.31
CA PRO A 596 -8.18 12.05 -2.42
C PRO A 596 -7.69 10.72 -3.02
N ILE A 597 -6.79 10.77 -4.01
CA ILE A 597 -6.18 9.58 -4.62
C ILE A 597 -5.34 8.82 -3.58
N ILE A 598 -4.48 9.53 -2.84
CA ILE A 598 -3.66 8.92 -1.78
C ILE A 598 -4.55 8.31 -0.70
N LEU A 599 -5.55 9.04 -0.21
CA LEU A 599 -6.47 8.55 0.82
C LEU A 599 -7.20 7.29 0.37
N MET A 600 -7.70 7.26 -0.87
CA MET A 600 -8.33 6.05 -1.40
C MET A 600 -7.34 4.87 -1.38
N GLY A 601 -6.17 5.00 -2.00
CA GLY A 601 -5.20 3.90 -2.10
C GLY A 601 -4.71 3.41 -0.73
N VAL A 602 -4.34 4.35 0.15
CA VAL A 602 -3.81 4.07 1.49
C VAL A 602 -4.88 3.52 2.42
N LEU A 603 -6.02 4.21 2.60
CA LEU A 603 -7.08 3.75 3.49
C LEU A 603 -7.57 2.39 3.08
N PHE A 604 -7.63 2.12 1.77
CA PHE A 604 -7.99 0.82 1.27
C PHE A 604 -7.03 -0.25 1.81
N GLY A 605 -5.74 -0.10 1.50
CA GLY A 605 -4.73 -1.05 1.94
C GLY A 605 -4.81 -1.31 3.45
N LEU A 606 -4.84 -0.25 4.25
CA LEU A 606 -4.81 -0.34 5.72
C LEU A 606 -6.11 -0.88 6.33
N ALA A 607 -7.27 -0.53 5.76
CA ALA A 607 -8.56 -0.97 6.30
C ALA A 607 -8.77 -2.47 6.13
N MET A 608 -8.23 -3.09 5.07
CA MET A 608 -8.57 -4.47 4.75
C MET A 608 -8.06 -5.48 5.79
N ASP A 609 -6.99 -5.15 6.48
CA ASP A 609 -6.24 -6.05 7.35
C ASP A 609 -7.10 -6.54 8.52
N TYR A 610 -7.85 -5.61 9.12
CA TYR A 610 -8.78 -5.94 10.19
C TYR A 610 -10.01 -6.71 9.71
N GLN A 611 -10.40 -6.58 8.44
CA GLN A 611 -11.53 -7.35 7.89
C GLN A 611 -11.15 -8.81 7.89
N VAL A 612 -9.94 -9.12 7.42
CA VAL A 612 -9.38 -10.46 7.41
C VAL A 612 -9.37 -11.01 8.83
N PHE A 613 -8.79 -10.31 9.81
CA PHE A 613 -8.74 -10.81 11.18
C PHE A 613 -10.10 -11.02 11.84
N LEU A 614 -11.03 -10.08 11.67
CA LEU A 614 -12.33 -10.14 12.31
C LEU A 614 -13.22 -11.21 11.64
N VAL A 615 -13.32 -11.17 10.32
CA VAL A 615 -14.25 -12.01 9.56
C VAL A 615 -13.73 -13.44 9.43
N SER A 616 -12.42 -13.66 9.30
CA SER A 616 -11.87 -15.03 9.34
C SER A 616 -12.21 -15.71 10.66
N ARG A 617 -12.08 -15.01 11.80
CA ARG A 617 -12.48 -15.59 13.09
C ARG A 617 -13.97 -15.90 13.17
N MET A 618 -14.83 -15.03 12.62
CA MET A 618 -16.27 -15.31 12.51
C MET A 618 -16.56 -16.51 11.61
N ARG A 619 -15.80 -16.68 10.52
CA ARG A 619 -15.93 -17.81 9.59
C ARG A 619 -15.51 -19.12 10.23
N GLU A 620 -14.38 -19.13 10.93
CA GLU A 620 -13.84 -20.27 11.69
C GLU A 620 -14.91 -20.79 12.67
N ASP A 621 -15.46 -19.90 13.50
CA ASP A 621 -16.50 -20.25 14.47
C ASP A 621 -17.79 -20.74 13.79
N PHE A 622 -18.15 -20.22 12.61
CA PHE A 622 -19.33 -20.65 11.86
C PHE A 622 -19.15 -22.05 11.26
N VAL A 623 -18.02 -22.32 10.61
CA VAL A 623 -17.73 -23.61 9.97
C VAL A 623 -17.62 -24.75 10.99
N HIS A 624 -17.11 -24.45 12.20
CA HIS A 624 -16.99 -25.42 13.29
C HIS A 624 -18.26 -25.57 14.13
N ASP A 625 -19.25 -24.68 14.03
CA ASP A 625 -20.54 -24.85 14.70
C ASP A 625 -21.33 -25.99 14.01
N ALA A 626 -21.67 -27.04 14.75
CA ALA A 626 -22.41 -28.19 14.22
C ALA A 626 -23.77 -27.81 13.59
N ALA A 627 -24.41 -26.74 14.08
CA ALA A 627 -25.67 -26.25 13.55
C ALA A 627 -25.54 -25.52 12.21
N SER A 628 -24.32 -25.17 11.77
CA SER A 628 -24.08 -24.59 10.44
C SER A 628 -24.48 -25.53 9.31
N LYS A 629 -24.40 -26.85 9.54
CA LYS A 629 -24.79 -27.90 8.58
C LYS A 629 -26.23 -28.37 8.74
N SER A 630 -27.00 -27.79 9.66
CA SER A 630 -28.39 -28.18 9.89
C SER A 630 -29.24 -27.91 8.64
N PRO A 631 -30.20 -28.79 8.27
CA PRO A 631 -31.16 -28.52 7.20
C PRO A 631 -32.08 -27.35 7.53
N ASN A 632 -32.29 -27.03 8.81
CA ASN A 632 -33.15 -25.95 9.27
C ASN A 632 -32.47 -24.58 9.14
N ARG A 633 -33.09 -23.68 8.37
CA ARG A 633 -32.58 -22.32 8.13
C ARG A 633 -32.47 -21.49 9.41
N ALA A 634 -33.39 -21.65 10.35
CA ALA A 634 -33.38 -20.89 11.60
C ALA A 634 -32.16 -21.25 12.47
N GLU A 635 -31.78 -22.53 12.50
CA GLU A 635 -30.61 -23.02 13.22
C GLU A 635 -29.31 -22.54 12.60
N ARG A 636 -29.20 -22.56 11.26
CA ARG A 636 -28.04 -22.00 10.55
C ARG A 636 -27.88 -20.51 10.79
N ARG A 637 -28.98 -19.75 10.77
CA ARG A 637 -28.96 -18.31 11.09
C ARG A 637 -28.53 -18.07 12.54
N ALA A 638 -29.01 -18.89 13.48
CA ALA A 638 -28.60 -18.81 14.88
C ALA A 638 -27.10 -19.15 15.05
N ALA A 639 -26.58 -20.12 14.31
CA ALA A 639 -25.15 -20.45 14.26
C ALA A 639 -24.32 -19.26 13.73
N ALA A 640 -24.75 -18.65 12.62
CA ALA A 640 -24.10 -17.45 12.08
C ALA A 640 -24.07 -16.30 13.10
N LEU A 641 -25.17 -16.05 13.80
CA LEU A 641 -25.22 -15.02 14.85
C LEU A 641 -24.31 -15.33 16.04
N ARG A 642 -24.21 -16.59 16.45
CA ARG A 642 -23.27 -17.00 17.51
C ARG A 642 -21.83 -16.76 17.06
N ALA A 643 -21.49 -17.19 15.86
CA ALA A 643 -20.17 -17.05 15.27
C ALA A 643 -19.74 -15.57 15.11
N VAL A 644 -20.67 -14.69 14.69
CA VAL A 644 -20.42 -13.23 14.64
C VAL A 644 -20.08 -12.70 16.03
N ARG A 645 -20.82 -13.10 17.08
CA ARG A 645 -20.59 -12.63 18.45
C ARG A 645 -19.29 -13.18 19.04
N SER A 646 -19.06 -14.48 18.94
CA SER A 646 -17.85 -15.13 19.49
C SER A 646 -16.60 -14.64 18.77
N GLY A 647 -16.62 -14.62 17.43
CA GLY A 647 -15.52 -14.14 16.62
C GLY A 647 -15.18 -12.67 16.89
N PHE A 648 -16.22 -11.82 17.01
CA PHE A 648 -16.04 -10.42 17.41
C PHE A 648 -15.36 -10.30 18.77
N THR A 649 -15.84 -11.01 19.80
CA THR A 649 -15.28 -10.89 21.14
C THR A 649 -13.84 -11.36 21.25
N GLY A 650 -13.43 -12.32 20.41
CA GLY A 650 -12.05 -12.82 20.35
C GLY A 650 -11.07 -11.81 19.76
N SER A 651 -11.48 -11.08 18.71
CA SER A 651 -10.58 -10.16 17.98
C SER A 651 -10.71 -8.69 18.41
N ALA A 652 -11.81 -8.30 19.05
CA ALA A 652 -12.13 -6.89 19.34
C ALA A 652 -11.01 -6.14 20.09
N LYS A 653 -10.38 -6.75 21.10
CA LYS A 653 -9.34 -6.08 21.90
C LYS A 653 -8.12 -5.70 21.04
N VAL A 654 -7.68 -6.59 20.16
CA VAL A 654 -6.51 -6.35 19.32
C VAL A 654 -6.83 -5.32 18.25
N VAL A 655 -7.99 -5.43 17.60
CA VAL A 655 -8.43 -4.46 16.57
C VAL A 655 -8.63 -3.07 17.17
N THR A 656 -9.17 -2.94 18.39
CA THR A 656 -9.28 -1.65 19.10
C THR A 656 -7.92 -1.05 19.40
N ALA A 657 -6.95 -1.85 19.84
CA ALA A 657 -5.60 -1.36 20.11
C ALA A 657 -4.92 -0.90 18.82
N ALA A 658 -5.00 -1.72 17.77
CA ALA A 658 -4.44 -1.44 16.46
C ALA A 658 -5.02 -0.15 15.84
N GLY A 659 -6.35 -0.04 15.77
CA GLY A 659 -7.02 1.16 15.25
C GLY A 659 -6.71 2.43 16.05
N LEU A 660 -6.58 2.33 17.38
CA LEU A 660 -6.19 3.47 18.22
C LEU A 660 -4.73 3.88 18.01
N ILE A 661 -3.83 2.92 17.80
CA ILE A 661 -2.42 3.18 17.51
C ILE A 661 -2.28 3.85 16.16
N MET A 662 -2.90 3.30 15.11
CA MET A 662 -2.85 3.92 13.78
C MET A 662 -3.41 5.34 13.83
N PHE A 663 -4.59 5.53 14.44
CA PHE A 663 -5.16 6.86 14.66
C PHE A 663 -4.17 7.81 15.35
N ALA A 664 -3.53 7.38 16.44
CA ALA A 664 -2.57 8.21 17.17
C ALA A 664 -1.32 8.57 16.33
N VAL A 665 -0.84 7.65 15.50
CA VAL A 665 0.30 7.89 14.61
C VAL A 665 -0.06 8.93 13.55
N PHE A 666 -1.20 8.79 12.87
CA PHE A 666 -1.63 9.74 11.84
C PHE A 666 -1.97 11.12 12.43
N VAL A 667 -2.64 11.17 13.58
CA VAL A 667 -2.97 12.44 14.26
C VAL A 667 -1.72 13.21 14.66
N ALA A 668 -0.60 12.54 14.94
CA ALA A 668 0.64 13.22 15.31
C ALA A 668 1.24 14.08 14.18
N PHE A 669 0.92 13.77 12.92
CA PHE A 669 1.33 14.56 11.75
C PHE A 669 0.38 15.74 11.45
N VAL A 670 -0.72 15.90 12.19
CA VAL A 670 -1.71 16.97 11.95
C VAL A 670 -1.27 18.34 12.51
N PRO A 671 -0.70 18.48 13.73
CA PRO A 671 -0.40 19.81 14.27
C PRO A 671 0.74 20.56 13.56
N GLU A 672 1.83 19.85 13.22
CA GLU A 672 3.05 20.45 12.64
C GLU A 672 3.31 20.03 11.19
N GLY A 673 2.39 19.32 10.54
CA GLY A 673 2.52 19.05 9.11
C GLY A 673 2.52 20.35 8.29
N ASP A 674 3.18 20.34 7.14
CA ASP A 674 2.98 21.37 6.12
C ASP A 674 1.51 21.32 5.60
N SER A 675 1.06 22.43 5.02
CA SER A 675 -0.18 22.60 4.25
C SER A 675 -0.53 21.41 3.35
N SER A 676 0.46 20.74 2.76
CA SER A 676 0.29 19.54 1.94
C SER A 676 0.01 18.27 2.74
N LEU A 677 0.68 18.09 3.89
CA LEU A 677 0.65 16.86 4.67
C LEU A 677 -0.51 16.82 5.67
N LYS A 678 -0.89 17.97 6.27
CA LYS A 678 -1.95 18.04 7.29
C LYS A 678 -3.29 17.46 6.79
N PRO A 679 -3.80 17.81 5.59
CA PRO A 679 -5.06 17.26 5.09
C PRO A 679 -4.99 15.74 4.87
N ILE A 680 -3.85 15.25 4.35
CA ILE A 680 -3.63 13.82 4.15
C ILE A 680 -3.62 13.08 5.49
N ALA A 681 -2.83 13.55 6.46
CA ALA A 681 -2.73 12.96 7.78
C ALA A 681 -4.09 12.95 8.52
N LEU A 682 -4.83 14.07 8.48
CA LEU A 682 -6.15 14.17 9.09
C LEU A 682 -7.15 13.20 8.43
N GLY A 683 -7.18 13.16 7.10
CA GLY A 683 -8.07 12.29 6.37
C GLY A 683 -7.76 10.80 6.58
N LEU A 684 -6.47 10.44 6.67
CA LEU A 684 -6.06 9.07 7.03
C LEU A 684 -6.45 8.73 8.47
N ALA A 685 -6.19 9.62 9.42
CA ALA A 685 -6.58 9.43 10.82
C ALA A 685 -8.10 9.24 10.96
N ALA A 686 -8.88 10.15 10.38
CA ALA A 686 -10.33 10.12 10.41
C ALA A 686 -10.88 8.88 9.71
N GLY A 687 -10.40 8.57 8.50
CA GLY A 687 -10.82 7.41 7.72
C GLY A 687 -10.55 6.10 8.45
N ILE A 688 -9.39 5.94 9.08
CA ILE A 688 -9.06 4.75 9.87
C ILE A 688 -9.91 4.66 11.14
N ALA A 689 -10.13 5.77 11.85
CA ALA A 689 -10.97 5.76 13.04
C ALA A 689 -12.43 5.39 12.71
N ILE A 690 -12.98 5.97 11.64
CA ILE A 690 -14.32 5.65 11.15
C ILE A 690 -14.37 4.18 10.72
N ASP A 691 -13.39 3.72 9.94
CA ASP A 691 -13.35 2.34 9.48
C ASP A 691 -13.27 1.35 10.65
N ALA A 692 -12.31 1.55 11.57
CA ALA A 692 -12.08 0.64 12.67
C ALA A 692 -13.27 0.59 13.65
N PHE A 693 -13.86 1.73 14.01
CA PHE A 693 -14.85 1.81 15.09
C PHE A 693 -16.30 1.82 14.59
N LEU A 694 -16.62 2.60 13.56
CA LEU A 694 -17.99 2.73 13.05
C LEU A 694 -18.31 1.68 12.00
N VAL A 695 -17.42 1.44 11.05
CA VAL A 695 -17.67 0.44 10.02
C VAL A 695 -17.44 -0.96 10.58
N ARG A 696 -16.24 -1.26 11.04
CA ARG A 696 -15.82 -2.62 11.36
C ARG A 696 -16.32 -3.13 12.68
N MET A 697 -16.33 -2.29 13.71
CA MET A 697 -16.84 -2.71 15.02
C MET A 697 -18.36 -2.60 15.16
N THR A 698 -19.04 -1.91 14.24
CA THR A 698 -20.47 -1.60 14.39
C THR A 698 -21.27 -1.99 13.14
N LEU A 699 -20.97 -1.43 11.96
CA LEU A 699 -21.71 -1.72 10.72
C LEU A 699 -21.54 -3.16 10.24
N ILE A 700 -20.31 -3.69 10.17
CA ILE A 700 -20.04 -5.04 9.66
C ILE A 700 -20.76 -6.13 10.49
N PRO A 701 -20.66 -6.18 11.84
CA PRO A 701 -21.40 -7.15 12.63
C PRO A 701 -22.92 -7.04 12.45
N ALA A 702 -23.46 -5.82 12.27
CA ALA A 702 -24.87 -5.61 11.99
C ALA A 702 -25.28 -6.17 10.61
N LEU A 703 -24.51 -5.87 9.56
CA LEU A 703 -24.74 -6.39 8.21
C LEU A 703 -24.64 -7.92 8.16
N MET A 704 -23.64 -8.49 8.84
CA MET A 704 -23.48 -9.95 8.96
C MET A 704 -24.67 -10.58 9.70
N ALA A 705 -25.20 -9.93 10.74
CA ALA A 705 -26.41 -10.38 11.43
C ALA A 705 -27.68 -10.30 10.57
N ILE A 706 -27.75 -9.34 9.64
CA ILE A 706 -28.84 -9.23 8.65
C ILE A 706 -28.75 -10.36 7.63
N LEU A 707 -27.56 -10.54 7.03
CA LEU A 707 -27.26 -11.52 5.99
C LEU A 707 -27.36 -12.97 6.49
N GLY A 708 -26.97 -13.24 7.75
CA GLY A 708 -27.03 -14.56 8.35
C GLY A 708 -26.16 -15.57 7.60
N GLU A 709 -26.75 -16.70 7.21
CA GLU A 709 -26.06 -17.76 6.46
C GLU A 709 -25.57 -17.32 5.08
N ARG A 710 -26.27 -16.38 4.44
CA ARG A 710 -25.94 -15.91 3.09
C ARG A 710 -24.59 -15.20 3.03
N ALA A 711 -24.13 -14.66 4.15
CA ALA A 711 -22.84 -14.00 4.24
C ALA A 711 -21.68 -14.94 3.86
N TRP A 712 -21.88 -16.25 3.92
CA TRP A 712 -20.84 -17.27 3.68
C TRP A 712 -21.06 -18.06 2.39
N GLU A 713 -22.06 -17.70 1.58
CA GLU A 713 -22.39 -18.41 0.34
C GLU A 713 -21.52 -17.94 -0.82
N ILE A 714 -21.12 -18.90 -1.66
CA ILE A 714 -20.43 -18.65 -2.92
C ILE A 714 -21.13 -19.40 -4.07
N PRO A 715 -21.27 -18.79 -5.27
CA PRO A 715 -21.76 -19.50 -6.44
C PRO A 715 -20.82 -20.65 -6.84
N ARG A 716 -21.37 -21.83 -7.15
CA ARG A 716 -20.59 -23.04 -7.50
C ARG A 716 -19.65 -22.87 -8.70
N TRP A 717 -20.00 -22.01 -9.66
CA TRP A 717 -19.13 -21.74 -10.80
C TRP A 717 -17.88 -20.94 -10.39
N LEU A 718 -18.04 -20.02 -9.43
CA LEU A 718 -16.96 -19.19 -8.93
C LEU A 718 -16.05 -20.01 -8.01
N GLU A 719 -16.63 -20.90 -7.20
CA GLU A 719 -15.87 -21.83 -6.35
C GLU A 719 -14.90 -22.73 -7.13
N LYS A 720 -15.24 -23.08 -8.40
CA LYS A 720 -14.36 -23.86 -9.28
C LYS A 720 -13.19 -23.07 -9.86
N ILE A 721 -13.36 -21.76 -10.03
CA ILE A 721 -12.35 -20.89 -10.67
C ILE A 721 -11.38 -20.33 -9.63
N LEU A 722 -11.86 -20.08 -8.41
CA LEU A 722 -11.05 -19.41 -7.39
C LEU A 722 -9.93 -20.31 -6.84
N PRO A 723 -8.68 -19.81 -6.78
CA PRO A 723 -7.58 -20.54 -6.17
C PRO A 723 -7.82 -20.77 -4.67
N SER A 724 -7.25 -21.85 -4.12
CA SER A 724 -7.27 -22.12 -2.67
C SER A 724 -6.04 -21.50 -2.00
N VAL A 725 -6.25 -20.44 -1.20
CA VAL A 725 -5.19 -19.81 -0.41
C VAL A 725 -5.44 -20.07 1.08
N ASP A 726 -4.53 -20.77 1.75
CA ASP A 726 -4.59 -21.01 3.21
C ASP A 726 -4.02 -19.81 3.96
N ILE A 727 -4.92 -18.92 4.41
CA ILE A 727 -4.61 -17.68 5.15
C ILE A 727 -4.68 -17.92 6.67
N GLU A 728 -5.55 -18.83 7.10
CA GLU A 728 -5.84 -19.09 8.52
C GLU A 728 -4.86 -20.10 9.15
N GLY A 729 -4.04 -20.77 8.34
CA GLY A 729 -3.07 -21.76 8.77
C GLY A 729 -3.69 -23.11 9.08
N GLU A 730 -4.80 -23.46 8.42
CA GLU A 730 -5.44 -24.77 8.53
C GLU A 730 -4.46 -25.90 8.23
N ALA A 731 -3.53 -25.69 7.29
CA ALA A 731 -2.49 -26.67 6.97
C ALA A 731 -1.53 -26.89 8.15
N VAL A 732 -1.22 -25.86 8.93
CA VAL A 732 -0.34 -25.94 10.11
C VAL A 732 -1.03 -26.70 11.23
N GLU A 733 -2.30 -26.41 11.50
CA GLU A 733 -3.07 -27.13 12.52
C GLU A 733 -3.31 -28.59 12.11
N ARG A 734 -3.54 -28.86 10.81
CA ARG A 734 -3.64 -30.22 10.27
C ARG A 734 -2.33 -31.00 10.38
N GLU A 735 -1.18 -30.37 10.10
CA GLU A 735 0.15 -30.97 10.32
C GLU A 735 0.33 -31.36 11.79
N ARG A 736 -0.13 -30.52 12.73
CA ARG A 736 -0.06 -30.79 14.18
C ARG A 736 -0.98 -31.93 14.61
N LEU A 737 -2.26 -31.87 14.23
CA LEU A 737 -3.24 -32.91 14.58
C LEU A 737 -2.81 -34.29 14.05
N LEU A 738 -2.06 -34.30 12.95
CA LEU A 738 -1.52 -35.50 12.34
C LEU A 738 -0.03 -35.70 12.62
N GLU A 739 0.59 -34.98 13.56
CA GLU A 739 2.03 -35.08 13.83
C GLU A 739 2.41 -36.53 14.17
N ALA A 740 1.62 -37.14 15.05
CA ALA A 740 1.77 -38.53 15.49
C ALA A 740 1.31 -39.58 14.46
N TRP A 741 0.54 -39.20 13.44
CA TRP A 741 0.12 -40.09 12.35
C TRP A 741 1.18 -40.12 11.25
N PRO A 742 1.57 -41.27 10.66
CA PRO A 742 1.00 -42.61 10.82
C PRO A 742 1.47 -43.38 12.06
N GLY A 743 2.52 -42.92 12.75
CA GLY A 743 3.03 -43.53 13.99
C GLY A 743 3.87 -44.80 13.79
N ASP A 744 4.05 -45.24 12.54
CA ASP A 744 4.72 -46.50 12.16
C ASP A 744 6.05 -46.29 11.42
N GLY A 745 6.51 -45.04 11.27
CA GLY A 745 7.76 -44.70 10.60
C GLY A 745 7.74 -44.84 9.08
N SER A 746 6.57 -45.02 8.47
CA SER A 746 6.44 -45.17 7.01
C SER A 746 6.97 -43.96 6.24
N ILE A 747 7.70 -44.22 5.15
CA ILE A 747 8.15 -43.20 4.20
C ILE A 747 7.02 -42.76 3.27
N ILE A 748 6.05 -43.63 2.99
CA ILE A 748 4.77 -43.25 2.38
C ILE A 748 3.66 -43.83 3.24
N ALA A 749 2.73 -42.99 3.67
CA ALA A 749 1.50 -43.41 4.32
C ALA A 749 0.32 -42.71 3.67
N ALA A 750 -0.69 -43.49 3.27
CA ALA A 750 -1.97 -42.97 2.81
C ALA A 750 -3.11 -43.68 3.54
N ASP A 751 -4.12 -42.93 3.97
CA ASP A 751 -5.39 -43.46 4.51
C ASP A 751 -6.56 -42.87 3.72
N ASP A 752 -7.42 -43.74 3.21
CA ASP A 752 -8.66 -43.42 2.49
C ASP A 752 -8.46 -42.35 1.40
N LEU A 753 -7.37 -42.47 0.62
CA LEU A 753 -6.99 -41.50 -0.39
C LEU A 753 -7.96 -41.53 -1.57
N VAL A 754 -8.51 -40.35 -1.92
CA VAL A 754 -9.40 -40.16 -3.07
C VAL A 754 -8.74 -39.25 -4.10
N LEU A 755 -8.75 -39.68 -5.37
CA LEU A 755 -8.18 -38.95 -6.50
C LEU A 755 -9.17 -38.92 -7.67
N SER A 756 -9.47 -37.72 -8.17
CA SER A 756 -10.42 -37.46 -9.25
C SER A 756 -9.77 -36.56 -10.30
N ALA A 757 -10.04 -36.84 -11.56
CA ALA A 757 -9.61 -36.01 -12.69
C ALA A 757 -10.80 -35.88 -13.66
N ASP A 758 -11.72 -34.96 -13.35
CA ASP A 758 -13.07 -34.79 -13.93
C ASP A 758 -14.07 -35.95 -13.69
N ALA A 759 -13.57 -37.14 -13.34
CA ALA A 759 -14.31 -38.29 -12.80
C ALA A 759 -13.46 -38.97 -11.70
N PRO A 760 -14.07 -39.70 -10.74
CA PRO A 760 -13.31 -40.43 -9.71
C PRO A 760 -12.41 -41.48 -10.38
N VAL A 761 -11.10 -41.36 -10.16
CA VAL A 761 -10.07 -42.25 -10.71
C VAL A 761 -9.65 -43.29 -9.67
N LEU A 762 -9.58 -42.90 -8.40
CA LEU A 762 -9.32 -43.77 -7.26
C LEU A 762 -10.16 -43.32 -6.05
N ASP A 763 -10.72 -44.28 -5.33
CA ASP A 763 -11.52 -44.05 -4.13
C ASP A 763 -10.97 -44.86 -2.96
N ALA A 764 -10.85 -44.21 -1.79
CA ALA A 764 -10.41 -44.79 -0.52
C ALA A 764 -9.15 -45.69 -0.53
N VAL A 765 -8.06 -45.26 -1.18
CA VAL A 765 -6.80 -46.02 -1.20
C VAL A 765 -5.99 -45.83 0.09
N SER A 766 -5.74 -46.92 0.81
CA SER A 766 -4.88 -46.94 1.99
C SER A 766 -3.61 -47.76 1.74
N LEU A 767 -2.43 -47.19 2.05
CA LEU A 767 -1.14 -47.85 1.85
C LEU A 767 -0.09 -47.42 2.87
N ARG A 768 0.90 -48.29 3.07
CA ARG A 768 2.08 -48.05 3.91
C ARG A 768 3.33 -48.56 3.18
N VAL A 769 4.38 -47.75 3.17
CA VAL A 769 5.68 -48.11 2.63
C VAL A 769 6.72 -47.80 3.70
N ALA A 770 7.49 -48.81 4.11
CA ALA A 770 8.57 -48.64 5.08
C ALA A 770 9.81 -48.02 4.41
N PRO A 771 10.67 -47.30 5.15
CA PRO A 771 11.94 -46.82 4.62
C PRO A 771 12.80 -47.97 4.07
N GLY A 772 13.38 -47.81 2.89
CA GLY A 772 14.21 -48.81 2.21
C GLY A 772 13.43 -49.95 1.53
N SER A 773 12.09 -49.92 1.58
CA SER A 773 11.24 -50.93 0.94
C SER A 773 10.73 -50.49 -0.44
N ALA A 774 10.21 -51.44 -1.21
CA ALA A 774 9.56 -51.18 -2.49
C ALA A 774 8.09 -51.61 -2.48
N LEU A 775 7.23 -50.80 -3.08
CA LEU A 775 5.81 -51.09 -3.29
C LEU A 775 5.43 -50.89 -4.75
N VAL A 776 4.73 -51.87 -5.32
CA VAL A 776 4.23 -51.89 -6.69
C VAL A 776 2.72 -51.73 -6.69
N ALA A 777 2.21 -50.62 -7.21
CA ALA A 777 0.78 -50.43 -7.45
C ALA A 777 0.39 -50.96 -8.83
N THR A 778 -0.52 -51.93 -8.87
CA THR A 778 -1.01 -52.56 -10.11
C THR A 778 -2.50 -52.34 -10.29
N GLY A 779 -3.02 -52.43 -11.51
CA GLY A 779 -4.42 -52.20 -11.82
C GLY A 779 -4.67 -52.04 -13.31
N ARG A 780 -5.91 -52.37 -13.75
CA ARG A 780 -6.30 -52.31 -15.17
C ARG A 780 -6.34 -50.88 -15.72
N ASP A 781 -6.67 -49.90 -14.89
CA ASP A 781 -6.70 -48.50 -15.31
C ASP A 781 -5.30 -47.87 -15.19
N SER A 782 -4.74 -47.43 -16.32
CA SER A 782 -3.48 -46.70 -16.35
C SER A 782 -3.60 -45.29 -15.77
N ARG A 783 -4.79 -44.68 -15.83
CA ARG A 783 -5.04 -43.35 -15.26
C ARG A 783 -4.97 -43.40 -13.73
N ALA A 784 -5.58 -44.40 -13.11
CA ALA A 784 -5.50 -44.65 -11.67
C ALA A 784 -4.07 -44.83 -11.17
N ARG A 785 -3.29 -45.69 -11.83
CA ARG A 785 -1.88 -45.91 -11.50
C ARG A 785 -1.08 -44.61 -11.58
N ARG A 786 -1.16 -43.89 -12.70
CA ARG A 786 -0.43 -42.64 -12.90
C ARG A 786 -0.87 -41.55 -11.93
N ALA A 787 -2.17 -41.45 -11.64
CA ALA A 787 -2.70 -40.50 -10.66
C ALA A 787 -2.11 -40.74 -9.27
N LEU A 788 -2.06 -42.00 -8.80
CA LEU A 788 -1.46 -42.34 -7.52
C LEU A 788 0.04 -42.04 -7.48
N ALA A 789 0.77 -42.38 -8.54
CA ALA A 789 2.19 -42.07 -8.67
C ALA A 789 2.44 -40.56 -8.59
N LEU A 790 1.68 -39.76 -9.35
CA LEU A 790 1.78 -38.30 -9.32
C LEU A 790 1.36 -37.72 -7.97
N ALA A 791 0.39 -38.31 -7.27
CA ALA A 791 -0.02 -37.87 -5.94
C ALA A 791 1.08 -38.09 -4.89
N ILE A 792 1.72 -39.27 -4.88
CA ILE A 792 2.84 -39.58 -3.99
C ILE A 792 4.06 -38.69 -4.32
N ALA A 793 4.27 -38.38 -5.59
CA ALA A 793 5.28 -37.43 -6.03
C ALA A 793 5.01 -35.96 -5.66
N GLY A 794 3.84 -35.65 -5.06
CA GLY A 794 3.42 -34.28 -4.79
C GLY A 794 3.09 -33.46 -6.05
N ARG A 795 2.87 -34.12 -7.19
CA ARG A 795 2.52 -33.52 -8.48
C ARG A 795 1.02 -33.53 -8.76
N LEU A 796 0.24 -34.32 -8.01
CA LEU A 796 -1.23 -34.32 -8.01
C LEU A 796 -1.76 -34.12 -6.58
N THR A 797 -2.79 -33.29 -6.39
CA THR A 797 -3.39 -33.05 -5.07
C THR A 797 -4.52 -34.06 -4.80
N PRO A 798 -4.52 -34.75 -3.65
CA PRO A 798 -5.66 -35.58 -3.25
C PRO A 798 -6.91 -34.75 -3.00
N ASP A 799 -8.07 -35.28 -3.39
CA ASP A 799 -9.37 -34.65 -3.13
C ASP A 799 -9.83 -34.91 -1.68
N ALA A 800 -9.54 -36.11 -1.18
CA ALA A 800 -9.82 -36.53 0.19
C ALA A 800 -8.81 -37.59 0.68
N GLY A 801 -8.86 -37.89 1.97
CA GLY A 801 -7.93 -38.80 2.63
C GLY A 801 -6.69 -38.13 3.19
N LYS A 802 -5.81 -38.93 3.79
CA LYS A 802 -4.53 -38.49 4.38
C LYS A 802 -3.39 -39.02 3.52
N LEU A 803 -2.39 -38.20 3.25
CA LEU A 803 -1.17 -38.61 2.56
C LEU A 803 0.05 -37.96 3.20
N ARG A 804 1.01 -38.78 3.64
CA ARG A 804 2.32 -38.35 4.09
C ARG A 804 3.39 -39.03 3.26
N VAL A 805 4.30 -38.24 2.73
CA VAL A 805 5.43 -38.70 1.91
C VAL A 805 6.69 -38.11 2.49
N THR A 806 7.70 -38.96 2.72
CA THR A 806 9.02 -38.59 3.25
C THR A 806 8.95 -37.72 4.51
N GLY A 807 7.98 -38.01 5.39
CA GLY A 807 7.75 -37.29 6.65
C GLY A 807 6.88 -36.04 6.53
N HIS A 808 6.44 -35.66 5.33
CA HIS A 808 5.69 -34.44 5.06
C HIS A 808 4.24 -34.71 4.64
N LEU A 809 3.29 -33.97 5.22
CA LEU A 809 1.87 -34.09 4.90
C LEU A 809 1.53 -33.38 3.58
N LEU A 810 0.81 -34.06 2.69
CA LEU A 810 0.32 -33.52 1.42
C LEU A 810 -1.15 -33.09 1.54
N PRO A 811 -1.58 -32.02 0.84
CA PRO A 811 -0.82 -31.24 -0.14
C PRO A 811 0.09 -30.13 0.43
N GLY A 812 0.05 -29.86 1.75
CA GLY A 812 0.70 -28.69 2.36
C GLY A 812 2.21 -28.54 2.12
N ARG A 813 2.92 -29.65 1.87
CA ARG A 813 4.37 -29.72 1.59
C ARG A 813 4.69 -30.23 0.18
N ALA A 814 3.75 -30.19 -0.76
CA ALA A 814 3.92 -30.72 -2.11
C ALA A 814 5.17 -30.18 -2.83
N ALA A 815 5.46 -28.88 -2.69
CA ALA A 815 6.65 -28.27 -3.31
C ALA A 815 7.98 -28.90 -2.81
N TRP A 816 8.09 -29.20 -1.52
CA TRP A 816 9.26 -29.87 -0.97
C TRP A 816 9.36 -31.30 -1.48
N VAL A 817 8.24 -32.04 -1.48
CA VAL A 817 8.16 -33.42 -2.00
C VAL A 817 8.58 -33.46 -3.48
N ARG A 818 8.09 -32.53 -4.31
CA ARG A 818 8.47 -32.43 -5.73
C ARG A 818 9.97 -32.22 -5.96
N GLY A 819 10.65 -31.54 -5.04
CA GLY A 819 12.10 -31.29 -5.11
C GLY A 819 12.97 -32.43 -4.57
N HIS A 820 12.42 -33.33 -3.74
CA HIS A 820 13.18 -34.36 -3.02
C HIS A 820 12.75 -35.80 -3.35
N VAL A 821 11.65 -35.99 -4.07
CA VAL A 821 11.17 -37.27 -4.58
C VAL A 821 11.42 -37.32 -6.08
N GLY A 822 12.25 -38.26 -6.50
CA GLY A 822 12.50 -38.51 -7.93
C GLY A 822 11.26 -39.09 -8.58
N VAL A 823 10.93 -38.67 -9.80
CA VAL A 823 9.76 -39.16 -10.53
C VAL A 823 10.17 -39.49 -11.95
N VAL A 824 9.81 -40.69 -12.39
CA VAL A 824 10.07 -41.17 -13.74
C VAL A 824 8.74 -41.63 -14.33
N LEU A 825 8.36 -41.07 -15.49
CA LEU A 825 7.17 -41.47 -16.21
C LEU A 825 7.61 -42.24 -17.45
N VAL A 826 7.42 -43.56 -17.44
CA VAL A 826 7.93 -44.44 -18.50
C VAL A 826 6.95 -44.43 -19.68
N ASP A 827 6.83 -43.30 -20.37
CA ASP A 827 6.07 -43.20 -21.62
C ASP A 827 6.93 -43.61 -22.82
N ASP A 828 8.20 -43.20 -22.83
CA ASP A 828 9.27 -43.66 -23.73
C ASP A 828 10.42 -44.21 -22.90
N ALA A 829 10.83 -45.46 -23.16
CA ALA A 829 11.76 -46.17 -22.29
C ALA A 829 13.21 -45.66 -22.38
N ASP A 830 13.65 -45.10 -23.51
CA ASP A 830 15.00 -44.55 -23.66
C ASP A 830 15.10 -43.17 -22.98
N ALA A 831 14.08 -42.33 -23.15
CA ALA A 831 13.97 -41.07 -22.41
C ALA A 831 13.89 -41.32 -20.90
N ALA A 832 13.09 -42.31 -20.47
CA ALA A 832 12.90 -42.63 -19.06
C ALA A 832 14.18 -43.13 -18.36
N LEU A 833 15.16 -43.71 -19.08
CA LEU A 833 16.48 -44.03 -18.50
C LEU A 833 17.30 -42.79 -18.18
N THR A 834 17.15 -41.73 -18.96
CA THR A 834 17.78 -40.44 -18.68
C THR A 834 17.13 -39.78 -17.46
N ASP A 835 15.80 -39.77 -17.40
CA ASP A 835 15.03 -39.28 -16.26
C ASP A 835 15.32 -40.08 -14.98
N LEU A 836 15.45 -41.41 -15.09
CA LEU A 836 15.82 -42.27 -13.96
C LEU A 836 17.23 -41.94 -13.44
N ARG A 837 18.19 -41.74 -14.35
CA ARG A 837 19.54 -41.31 -13.97
C ARG A 837 19.51 -39.97 -13.24
N GLU A 838 18.72 -39.01 -13.70
CA GLU A 838 18.55 -37.70 -13.05
C GLU A 838 17.86 -37.81 -11.69
N ALA A 839 16.76 -38.57 -11.60
CA ALA A 839 16.02 -38.84 -10.38
C ALA A 839 16.90 -39.50 -9.29
N LEU A 840 17.92 -40.25 -9.71
CA LEU A 840 18.86 -40.94 -8.81
C LEU A 840 20.12 -40.13 -8.46
N ARG A 841 20.54 -39.14 -9.26
CA ARG A 841 21.78 -38.34 -9.08
C ARG A 841 21.84 -37.51 -7.78
N GLY A 842 20.71 -37.28 -7.11
CA GLY A 842 20.61 -36.40 -5.93
C GLY A 842 20.78 -37.11 -4.57
N SER A 843 20.10 -36.60 -3.54
CA SER A 843 19.97 -37.21 -2.19
C SER A 843 18.56 -37.81 -1.94
N SER A 844 17.82 -38.10 -3.01
CA SER A 844 16.46 -38.62 -2.98
C SER A 844 16.39 -39.94 -2.21
N THR A 845 15.55 -39.97 -1.18
CA THR A 845 15.29 -41.17 -0.35
C THR A 845 14.10 -41.98 -0.85
N LEU A 846 13.34 -41.43 -1.81
CA LEU A 846 12.21 -42.04 -2.47
C LEU A 846 12.25 -41.73 -3.98
N VAL A 847 12.04 -42.76 -4.80
CA VAL A 847 11.82 -42.62 -6.24
C VAL A 847 10.49 -43.25 -6.63
N VAL A 848 9.72 -42.51 -7.42
CA VAL A 848 8.42 -42.91 -7.97
C VAL A 848 8.58 -43.23 -9.46
N ILE A 849 8.24 -44.44 -9.88
CA ILE A 849 8.37 -44.90 -11.27
C ILE A 849 6.99 -45.31 -11.79
N ASP A 850 6.43 -44.56 -12.73
CA ASP A 850 5.18 -44.92 -13.39
C ASP A 850 5.44 -45.82 -14.60
N GLY A 851 4.97 -47.07 -14.57
CA GLY A 851 5.10 -48.03 -15.68
C GLY A 851 6.44 -48.77 -15.72
N ILE A 852 6.95 -49.25 -14.59
CA ILE A 852 8.25 -49.94 -14.52
C ILE A 852 8.33 -51.20 -15.42
N ASP A 853 7.20 -51.84 -15.70
CA ASP A 853 7.07 -53.01 -16.56
C ASP A 853 7.25 -52.70 -18.06
N ARG A 854 7.32 -51.41 -18.44
CA ARG A 854 7.57 -50.96 -19.81
C ARG A 854 9.05 -50.98 -20.19
N PHE A 855 9.97 -51.11 -19.23
CA PHE A 855 11.37 -51.34 -19.54
C PHE A 855 11.56 -52.76 -20.08
N THR A 856 12.11 -52.88 -21.30
CA THR A 856 12.31 -54.18 -21.96
C THR A 856 13.75 -54.36 -22.42
N GLY A 857 14.18 -55.63 -22.54
CA GLY A 857 15.53 -55.96 -23.01
C GLY A 857 16.65 -55.21 -22.28
N GLY A 858 17.58 -54.61 -23.04
CA GLY A 858 18.72 -53.89 -22.45
C GLY A 858 18.35 -52.66 -21.62
N GLN A 859 17.17 -52.07 -21.81
CA GLN A 859 16.70 -50.94 -20.98
C GLN A 859 16.35 -51.41 -19.57
N ARG A 860 15.77 -52.60 -19.44
CA ARG A 860 15.50 -53.22 -18.14
C ARG A 860 16.81 -53.46 -17.39
N ASP A 861 17.80 -54.05 -18.05
CA ASP A 861 19.10 -54.32 -17.42
C ASP A 861 19.78 -53.03 -16.94
N GLN A 862 19.71 -51.96 -17.73
CA GLN A 862 20.23 -50.65 -17.35
C GLN A 862 19.46 -50.03 -16.17
N ALA A 863 18.13 -50.04 -16.19
CA ALA A 863 17.30 -49.50 -15.11
C ALA A 863 17.54 -50.26 -13.79
N THR A 864 17.60 -51.60 -13.85
CA THR A 864 17.94 -52.47 -12.71
C THR A 864 19.31 -52.13 -12.14
N ALA A 865 20.34 -51.99 -12.99
CA ALA A 865 21.69 -51.64 -12.55
C ALA A 865 21.75 -50.26 -11.89
N MET A 866 21.07 -49.26 -12.45
CA MET A 866 21.02 -47.91 -11.85
C MET A 866 20.35 -47.91 -10.48
N LEU A 867 19.22 -48.62 -10.35
CA LEU A 867 18.50 -48.75 -9.09
C LEU A 867 19.31 -49.50 -8.03
N GLN A 868 20.00 -50.58 -8.43
CA GLN A 868 20.88 -51.35 -7.57
C GLN A 868 22.07 -50.53 -7.06
N ASP A 869 22.72 -49.75 -7.93
CA ASP A 869 23.82 -48.87 -7.58
C ASP A 869 23.37 -47.80 -6.57
N ALA A 870 22.21 -47.18 -6.82
CA ALA A 870 21.63 -46.21 -5.90
C ALA A 870 21.19 -46.82 -4.56
N ALA A 871 20.66 -48.03 -4.54
CA ALA A 871 20.30 -48.74 -3.31
C ALA A 871 21.53 -49.19 -2.49
N SER A 872 22.67 -49.43 -3.14
CA SER A 872 23.92 -49.80 -2.47
C SER A 872 24.59 -48.63 -1.75
N SER A 873 24.39 -47.41 -2.25
CA SER A 873 25.01 -46.19 -1.72
C SER A 873 24.16 -45.50 -0.64
N ARG A 874 22.85 -45.78 -0.56
CA ARG A 874 21.93 -45.15 0.40
C ARG A 874 20.64 -45.96 0.63
N SER A 875 19.93 -45.65 1.71
CA SER A 875 18.57 -46.17 1.94
C SER A 875 17.57 -45.53 0.97
N LEU A 876 17.34 -46.21 -0.16
CA LEU A 876 16.40 -45.81 -1.20
C LEU A 876 15.12 -46.63 -1.10
N SER A 877 13.97 -45.95 -1.10
CA SER A 877 12.65 -46.59 -1.22
C SER A 877 12.11 -46.40 -2.62
N VAL A 878 11.33 -47.35 -3.13
CA VAL A 878 10.78 -47.30 -4.49
C VAL A 878 9.27 -47.47 -4.46
N PHE A 879 8.54 -46.54 -5.06
CA PHE A 879 7.14 -46.73 -5.39
C PHE A 879 7.03 -46.88 -6.90
N ALA A 880 6.60 -48.03 -7.38
CA ALA A 880 6.46 -48.29 -8.80
C ALA A 880 5.00 -48.55 -9.17
N THR A 881 4.58 -48.20 -10.38
CA THR A 881 3.33 -48.68 -10.96
C THR A 881 3.62 -49.67 -12.08
N ALA A 882 2.77 -50.68 -12.23
CA ALA A 882 2.95 -51.69 -13.26
C ALA A 882 1.63 -52.27 -13.76
N SER A 883 1.55 -52.58 -15.05
CA SER A 883 0.42 -53.32 -15.63
C SER A 883 0.56 -54.81 -15.31
N ASP A 884 1.79 -55.32 -15.36
CA ASP A 884 2.18 -56.66 -14.88
C ASP A 884 2.99 -56.57 -13.57
N ALA A 885 2.34 -56.89 -12.46
CA ALA A 885 2.97 -56.91 -11.14
C ALA A 885 4.10 -57.96 -11.04
N SER A 886 4.05 -59.04 -11.81
CA SER A 886 5.06 -60.10 -11.78
C SER A 886 6.36 -59.61 -12.37
N LEU A 887 6.29 -58.94 -13.54
CA LEU A 887 7.45 -58.38 -14.23
C LEU A 887 8.11 -57.29 -13.40
N ALA A 888 7.31 -56.39 -12.82
CA ALA A 888 7.80 -55.35 -11.91
C ALA A 888 8.51 -55.91 -10.67
N ARG A 889 7.99 -57.00 -10.07
CA ARG A 889 8.64 -57.68 -8.95
C ARG A 889 9.98 -58.28 -9.34
N ILE A 890 10.10 -58.85 -10.54
CA ILE A 890 11.38 -59.42 -10.99
C ILE A 890 12.41 -58.29 -11.14
N ILE A 891 12.04 -57.18 -11.78
CA ILE A 891 12.92 -56.01 -11.93
C ILE A 891 13.38 -55.50 -10.56
N LEU A 892 12.45 -55.30 -9.62
CA LEU A 892 12.79 -54.81 -8.28
C LEU A 892 13.58 -55.83 -7.45
N ALA A 893 13.33 -57.13 -7.60
CA ALA A 893 14.08 -58.17 -6.91
C ALA A 893 15.54 -58.22 -7.40
N GLU A 894 15.76 -58.07 -8.71
CA GLU A 894 17.10 -57.94 -9.29
C GLU A 894 17.78 -56.61 -8.87
N ALA A 895 17.00 -55.55 -8.66
CA ALA A 895 17.48 -54.22 -8.28
C ALA A 895 17.68 -54.00 -6.76
N ALA A 896 17.67 -55.06 -5.94
CA ALA A 896 17.87 -55.09 -4.48
C ALA A 896 16.63 -55.04 -3.56
N TRP A 897 15.40 -55.18 -4.07
CA TRP A 897 14.16 -55.32 -3.28
C TRP A 897 13.45 -56.67 -3.53
N PRO A 898 13.95 -57.80 -2.97
CA PRO A 898 13.39 -59.13 -3.21
C PRO A 898 11.98 -59.35 -2.62
N ALA A 899 11.54 -58.47 -1.72
CA ALA A 899 10.25 -58.53 -1.04
C ALA A 899 9.34 -57.33 -1.38
N ALA A 900 9.29 -56.93 -2.65
CA ALA A 900 8.43 -55.83 -3.10
C ALA A 900 6.94 -56.16 -2.89
N HIS A 901 6.26 -55.37 -2.06
CA HIS A 901 4.82 -55.53 -1.80
C HIS A 901 4.02 -55.06 -3.02
N THR A 902 2.88 -55.71 -3.30
CA THR A 902 1.97 -55.27 -4.36
C THR A 902 0.66 -54.78 -3.79
N LEU A 903 0.22 -53.63 -4.27
CA LEU A 903 -1.10 -53.06 -4.02
C LEU A 903 -1.93 -53.18 -5.30
N ASP A 904 -3.04 -53.91 -5.25
CA ASP A 904 -3.98 -54.00 -6.37
C ASP A 904 -5.04 -52.90 -6.27
N LEU A 905 -4.98 -51.94 -7.19
CA LEU A 905 -5.91 -50.82 -7.28
C LEU A 905 -7.27 -51.21 -7.87
N SER A 906 -7.41 -52.41 -8.46
CA SER A 906 -8.70 -52.87 -9.01
C SER A 906 -9.68 -53.37 -7.93
N ALA A 907 -9.19 -53.62 -6.71
CA ALA A 907 -10.01 -53.95 -5.55
C ALA A 907 -10.65 -52.72 -4.89
N ALA A 908 -10.19 -51.50 -5.22
CA ALA A 908 -10.87 -50.25 -4.87
C ALA A 908 -12.05 -50.07 -5.83
N ALA A 909 -13.23 -50.55 -5.45
CA ALA A 909 -14.41 -50.50 -6.30
C ALA A 909 -14.84 -49.05 -6.61
N PRO A 910 -15.34 -48.75 -7.82
CA PRO A 910 -16.16 -47.54 -8.02
C PRO A 910 -17.48 -47.76 -7.28
N ALA A 911 -17.66 -47.11 -6.13
CA ALA A 911 -18.93 -47.17 -5.41
C ALA A 911 -20.00 -46.34 -6.16
N ALA A 912 -21.19 -46.91 -6.32
CA ALA A 912 -22.40 -46.21 -6.77
C ALA A 912 -22.66 -44.96 -5.92
N PRO A 913 -23.39 -43.94 -6.42
CA PRO A 913 -23.60 -42.68 -5.71
C PRO A 913 -24.41 -42.92 -4.43
N THR A 914 -23.74 -43.02 -3.29
CA THR A 914 -24.37 -43.16 -1.98
C THR A 914 -24.51 -41.79 -1.34
N THR A 915 -25.76 -41.40 -1.12
CA THR A 915 -26.16 -40.28 -0.28
C THR A 915 -25.57 -40.45 1.12
N HIS A 916 -24.64 -39.57 1.51
CA HIS A 916 -24.05 -39.55 2.85
C HIS A 916 -25.14 -39.41 3.93
N ARG A 917 -25.28 -40.45 4.75
CA ARG A 917 -25.91 -40.40 6.08
C ARG A 917 -24.79 -40.68 7.08
N ASN A 918 -24.38 -39.65 7.82
CA ASN A 918 -23.33 -39.74 8.83
C ASN A 918 -23.89 -40.43 10.08
N ASP A 919 -23.40 -41.62 10.38
CA ASP A 919 -23.46 -42.21 11.73
C ASP A 919 -22.07 -42.12 12.35
N THR A 920 -21.91 -41.23 13.33
CA THR A 920 -20.81 -41.26 14.31
C THR A 920 -21.38 -41.75 15.63
N GLU A 921 -21.37 -43.06 15.85
CA GLU A 921 -21.29 -43.66 17.17
C GLU A 921 -19.83 -44.05 17.42
N VAL A 922 -19.14 -43.37 18.33
CA VAL A 922 -18.17 -44.04 19.23
C VAL A 922 -18.28 -43.41 20.62
N THR A 923 -18.50 -44.32 21.54
CA THR A 923 -18.57 -44.29 23.01
C THR A 923 -17.35 -43.70 23.74
N ALA A 924 -17.68 -43.07 24.88
CA ALA A 924 -16.91 -42.79 26.11
C ALA A 924 -15.79 -41.73 26.07
#